data_AF-A0A2N2X2D0-F1
#
_entry.id   AF-A0A2N2X2D0-F1
#
_cell.length_a   1.000
_cell.length_b   1.000
_cell.length_c   1.000
_cell.angle_alpha   90.00
_cell.angle_beta   90.00
_cell.angle_gamma   90.00
#
_symmetry.space_group_name_H-M   'P 1'
#
loop_
_entity.id
_entity.type
_entity.pdbx_description
1 polymer ?
#
loop_
_entity_poly.entity_id
_entity_poly.type
_entity_poly.pdbx_seq_one_letter_code
_entity_poly.pdbx_strand_id
1 'polypeptide(L)'
;MSNNVFKGMDASAQQDIDDQFDKAREGFLKLLSKEPENPMALFGLSVVYGYDNYTRRDYFQAWHYFQQAEKLAANFDADAIALLNEYFFKQDKRRRNRPLNKNMEWERDLVEERLIKFVREENQLDHALRFIKEFPDSRYLENVVHIRNYIEFRKAENIGTVEAFNQFVATYPDAAQVKLARELRNQVAYKQALAKQSLSALKAFVHEYSDAIQVEDVKKRMGVMAYEEAARLRTLEAIEQFMRDYPNSSKMPDAKILQRQLLFEWARRVNTIDAYNQFVALYPEGEMYIDIFNLKAKVMGESLLMDFPMENYKFIKGFDNAKQSDYGGDLALRSNGEILLIANTIQADKTNYDSWLLGLNADGTMKWNKILGNVYDDQVNRVQISASNEIYVAGITNAIKDSIRGKGWIFKLDANGKNSYNRTLECSEVMDMAVYPDGKVLVGGYTYHPEDSSISPYLSKINENGRKLWDRSYTQGGIIGGVVLHPDNTAFVAGGSWVFAIDEQGYLQWEVLLTEGEKASAVNLDATGKVVFAGTNRNGGFAMAYDSQGNKVWNTSFALDSMANLNKITPLADLSVICSATTADNSIIMTKIDQTGKVGQTKKFNLPQGLRLNGIEPAGGNFVMVSATRLGSNQDILVFKLSL
;
A
#
# COMPACT_ATOMS: atom_id res chain seq x y z
N MET A 1 -58.64 -68.31 23.24
CA MET A 1 -59.12 -67.15 22.46
C MET A 1 -60.65 -67.16 22.53
N SER A 2 -61.30 -66.04 22.86
CA SER A 2 -62.77 -66.00 23.00
C SER A 2 -63.45 -66.09 21.62
N ASN A 3 -64.61 -66.75 21.53
CA ASN A 3 -65.48 -66.74 20.35
C ASN A 3 -65.78 -65.30 19.87
N ASN A 4 -65.77 -64.33 20.79
CA ASN A 4 -65.99 -62.92 20.48
C ASN A 4 -64.85 -62.30 19.66
N VAL A 5 -63.60 -62.77 19.78
CA VAL A 5 -62.49 -62.27 18.94
C VAL A 5 -62.74 -62.60 17.47
N PHE A 6 -63.10 -63.85 17.17
CA PHE A 6 -63.40 -64.26 15.79
C PHE A 6 -64.66 -63.60 15.25
N LYS A 7 -65.72 -63.47 16.06
CA LYS A 7 -66.92 -62.73 15.66
C LYS A 7 -66.63 -61.27 15.37
N GLY A 8 -65.77 -60.62 16.15
CA GLY A 8 -65.33 -59.25 15.89
C GLY A 8 -64.53 -59.14 14.60
N MET A 9 -63.64 -60.10 14.31
CA MET A 9 -62.87 -60.14 13.06
C MET A 9 -63.73 -60.39 11.81
N ASP A 10 -64.82 -61.16 11.93
CA ASP A 10 -65.73 -61.49 10.84
C ASP A 10 -66.84 -60.44 10.65
N ALA A 11 -67.04 -59.55 11.61
CA ALA A 11 -68.05 -58.49 11.55
C ALA A 11 -67.66 -57.40 10.54
N SER A 12 -68.67 -56.88 9.82
CA SER A 12 -68.48 -55.81 8.83
C SER A 12 -68.97 -54.44 9.31
N ALA A 13 -69.92 -54.38 10.25
CA ALA A 13 -70.41 -53.13 10.82
C ALA A 13 -69.55 -52.72 12.02
N GLN A 14 -69.15 -51.44 12.07
CA GLN A 14 -68.28 -50.90 13.11
C GLN A 14 -68.80 -51.16 14.53
N GLN A 15 -70.10 -51.01 14.74
CA GLN A 15 -70.75 -51.26 16.04
C GLN A 15 -70.63 -52.73 16.46
N ASP A 16 -70.81 -53.67 15.52
CA ASP A 16 -70.69 -55.09 15.79
C ASP A 16 -69.22 -55.48 16.10
N ILE A 17 -68.27 -54.89 15.38
CA ILE A 17 -66.83 -55.05 15.63
C ILE A 17 -66.51 -54.62 17.06
N ASP A 18 -66.90 -53.40 17.45
CA ASP A 18 -66.63 -52.84 18.77
C ASP A 18 -67.29 -53.67 19.88
N ASP A 19 -68.58 -53.99 19.75
CA ASP A 19 -69.32 -54.78 20.74
C ASP A 19 -68.70 -56.16 21.02
N GLN A 20 -68.21 -56.84 19.97
CA GLN A 20 -67.56 -58.14 20.13
C GLN A 20 -66.16 -58.00 20.74
N PHE A 21 -65.38 -57.01 20.30
CA PHE A 21 -64.04 -56.77 20.85
C PHE A 21 -64.07 -56.26 22.28
N ASP A 22 -65.08 -55.49 22.69
CA ASP A 22 -65.27 -55.05 24.07
C ASP A 22 -65.56 -56.23 25.00
N LYS A 23 -66.47 -57.12 24.59
CA LYS A 23 -66.75 -58.36 25.34
C LYS A 23 -65.51 -59.25 25.43
N ALA A 24 -64.72 -59.33 24.36
CA ALA A 24 -63.46 -60.06 24.37
C ALA A 24 -62.45 -59.43 25.35
N ARG A 25 -62.26 -58.11 25.27
CA ARG A 25 -61.35 -57.34 26.13
C ARG A 25 -61.71 -57.50 27.60
N GLU A 26 -62.97 -57.25 27.97
CA GLU A 26 -63.44 -57.37 29.37
C GLU A 26 -63.27 -58.80 29.90
N GLY A 27 -63.57 -59.79 29.07
CA GLY A 27 -63.36 -61.20 29.39
C GLY A 27 -61.90 -61.52 29.68
N PHE A 28 -60.98 -61.08 28.82
CA PHE A 28 -59.54 -61.32 29.01
C PHE A 28 -58.97 -60.54 30.20
N LEU A 29 -59.34 -59.27 30.39
CA LEU A 29 -58.90 -58.49 31.56
C LEU A 29 -59.37 -59.11 32.87
N LYS A 30 -60.62 -59.59 32.91
CA LYS A 30 -61.14 -60.32 34.08
C LYS A 30 -60.39 -61.62 34.33
N LEU A 31 -59.99 -62.33 33.27
CA LEU A 31 -59.16 -63.54 33.40
C LEU A 31 -57.77 -63.21 33.94
N LEU A 32 -57.10 -62.18 33.39
CA LEU A 32 -55.79 -61.73 33.88
C LEU A 32 -55.82 -61.21 35.33
N SER A 33 -56.96 -60.69 35.81
CA SER A 33 -57.10 -60.31 37.22
C SER A 33 -57.00 -61.50 38.19
N LYS A 34 -57.26 -62.71 37.70
CA LYS A 34 -57.15 -63.96 38.47
C LYS A 34 -55.89 -64.75 38.12
N GLU A 35 -55.49 -64.71 36.85
CA GLU A 35 -54.36 -65.43 36.29
C GLU A 35 -53.47 -64.47 35.47
N PRO A 36 -52.60 -63.68 36.12
CA PRO A 36 -51.85 -62.61 35.46
C PRO A 36 -50.92 -63.07 34.33
N GLU A 37 -50.49 -64.34 34.37
CA GLU A 37 -49.60 -64.94 33.38
C GLU A 37 -50.35 -65.89 32.42
N ASN A 38 -51.66 -65.72 32.23
CA ASN A 38 -52.40 -66.56 31.27
C ASN A 38 -52.02 -66.21 29.82
N PRO A 39 -51.27 -67.08 29.09
CA PRO A 39 -50.68 -66.71 27.81
C PRO A 39 -51.74 -66.48 26.72
N MET A 40 -52.89 -67.13 26.80
CA MET A 40 -54.00 -66.95 25.84
C MET A 40 -54.78 -65.67 26.08
N ALA A 41 -54.93 -65.23 27.33
CA ALA A 41 -55.56 -63.96 27.65
C ALA A 41 -54.66 -62.79 27.22
N LEU A 42 -53.35 -62.89 27.45
CA LEU A 42 -52.35 -61.94 26.98
C LEU A 42 -52.35 -61.86 25.44
N PHE A 43 -52.27 -62.98 24.73
CA PHE A 43 -52.33 -62.99 23.26
C PHE A 43 -53.67 -62.45 22.75
N GLY A 44 -54.77 -62.82 23.39
CA GLY A 44 -56.10 -62.33 23.04
C GLY A 44 -56.23 -60.82 23.15
N LEU A 45 -55.69 -60.21 24.21
CA LEU A 45 -55.66 -58.74 24.36
C LEU A 45 -54.76 -58.07 23.34
N SER A 46 -53.63 -58.69 23.00
CA SER A 46 -52.77 -58.21 21.90
C SER A 46 -53.56 -58.10 20.59
N VAL A 47 -54.30 -59.15 20.21
CA VAL A 47 -55.13 -59.16 19.01
C VAL A 47 -56.23 -58.09 19.07
N VAL A 48 -56.93 -57.98 20.20
CA VAL A 48 -58.04 -57.02 20.36
C VAL A 48 -57.53 -55.58 20.23
N TYR A 49 -56.51 -55.21 20.99
CA TYR A 49 -55.98 -53.85 20.97
C TYR A 49 -55.24 -53.52 19.67
N GLY A 50 -54.72 -54.52 18.97
CA GLY A 50 -53.99 -54.37 17.72
C GLY A 50 -54.86 -54.45 16.46
N TYR A 51 -56.19 -54.51 16.59
CA TYR A 51 -57.10 -54.60 15.44
C TYR A 51 -57.43 -53.21 14.88
N ASP A 52 -57.10 -52.97 13.60
CA ASP A 52 -57.15 -51.63 12.98
C ASP A 52 -58.55 -50.98 13.00
N ASN A 53 -59.59 -51.78 12.81
CA ASN A 53 -60.97 -51.29 12.80
C ASN A 53 -61.60 -51.25 14.19
N TYR A 54 -60.87 -51.51 15.28
CA TYR A 54 -61.42 -51.37 16.63
C TYR A 54 -61.30 -49.92 17.11
N THR A 55 -62.40 -49.30 17.53
CA THR A 55 -62.38 -47.87 17.92
C THR A 55 -61.54 -47.59 19.16
N ARG A 56 -61.41 -48.58 20.06
CA ARG A 56 -60.59 -48.50 21.28
C ARG A 56 -59.27 -49.25 21.16
N ARG A 57 -58.75 -49.36 19.93
CA ARG A 57 -57.40 -49.89 19.67
C ARG A 57 -56.34 -49.10 20.41
N ASP A 58 -55.31 -49.80 20.88
CA ASP A 58 -54.12 -49.21 21.51
C ASP A 58 -52.94 -50.09 21.12
N TYR A 59 -52.22 -49.69 20.07
CA TYR A 59 -51.11 -50.48 19.54
C TYR A 59 -49.96 -50.64 20.55
N PHE A 60 -49.81 -49.73 21.53
CA PHE A 60 -48.81 -49.86 22.59
C PHE A 60 -49.21 -50.99 23.54
N GLN A 61 -50.47 -51.05 23.95
CA GLN A 61 -51.00 -52.15 24.75
C GLN A 61 -50.96 -53.47 23.95
N ALA A 62 -51.30 -53.43 22.66
CA ALA A 62 -51.27 -54.60 21.80
C ALA A 62 -49.90 -55.28 21.78
N TRP A 63 -48.86 -54.47 21.59
CA TRP A 63 -47.47 -54.93 21.62
C TRP A 63 -47.02 -55.36 23.02
N HIS A 64 -47.36 -54.60 24.06
CA HIS A 64 -47.02 -54.95 25.45
C HIS A 64 -47.58 -56.32 25.85
N TYR A 65 -48.87 -56.57 25.57
CA TYR A 65 -49.50 -57.86 25.83
C TYR A 65 -48.93 -58.98 24.94
N PHE A 66 -48.57 -58.67 23.69
CA PHE A 66 -47.93 -59.63 22.79
C PHE A 66 -46.59 -60.11 23.36
N GLN A 67 -45.72 -59.18 23.78
CA GLN A 67 -44.40 -59.50 24.33
C GLN A 67 -44.51 -60.39 25.59
N GLN A 68 -45.52 -60.16 26.44
CA GLN A 68 -45.78 -61.02 27.59
C GLN A 68 -46.27 -62.42 27.15
N ALA A 69 -47.23 -62.48 26.22
CA ALA A 69 -47.74 -63.75 25.69
C ALA A 69 -46.63 -64.58 25.03
N GLU A 70 -45.73 -63.92 24.30
CA GLU A 70 -44.64 -64.55 23.58
C GLU A 70 -43.58 -65.15 24.52
N LYS A 71 -43.25 -64.46 25.62
CA LYS A 71 -42.37 -65.01 26.68
C LYS A 71 -42.95 -66.29 27.28
N LEU A 72 -44.27 -66.39 27.34
CA LEU A 72 -45.00 -67.52 27.90
C LEU A 72 -45.45 -68.52 26.82
N ALA A 73 -44.95 -68.42 25.59
CA ALA A 73 -45.41 -69.25 24.47
C ALA A 73 -45.20 -70.76 24.68
N ALA A 74 -44.25 -71.16 25.53
CA ALA A 74 -44.07 -72.56 25.90
C ALA A 74 -45.23 -73.12 26.75
N ASN A 75 -46.04 -72.25 27.35
CA ASN A 75 -47.13 -72.60 28.26
C ASN A 75 -48.50 -72.70 27.55
N PHE A 76 -48.55 -72.62 26.22
CA PHE A 76 -49.79 -72.85 25.47
C PHE A 76 -50.15 -74.36 25.50
N ASP A 77 -51.34 -74.68 26.00
CA ASP A 77 -51.89 -76.03 25.94
C ASP A 77 -52.41 -76.40 24.54
N ALA A 78 -52.81 -77.66 24.34
CA ALA A 78 -53.23 -78.15 23.03
C ALA A 78 -54.44 -77.39 22.46
N ASP A 79 -55.37 -76.96 23.32
CA ASP A 79 -56.58 -76.23 22.93
C ASP A 79 -56.27 -74.78 22.54
N ALA A 80 -55.37 -74.13 23.28
CA ALA A 80 -54.80 -72.83 22.97
C ALA A 80 -54.12 -72.84 21.60
N ILE A 81 -53.30 -73.85 21.32
CA ILE A 81 -52.59 -74.01 20.04
C ILE A 81 -53.59 -74.18 18.88
N ALA A 82 -54.66 -74.95 19.07
CA ALA A 82 -55.70 -75.11 18.04
C ALA A 82 -56.37 -73.78 17.68
N LEU A 83 -56.72 -72.97 18.68
CA LEU A 83 -57.32 -71.65 18.48
C LEU A 83 -56.36 -70.63 17.85
N LEU A 84 -55.08 -70.66 18.24
CA LEU A 84 -54.05 -69.82 17.61
C LEU A 84 -53.88 -70.18 16.13
N ASN A 85 -53.87 -71.46 15.78
CA ASN A 85 -53.79 -71.89 14.38
C ASN A 85 -55.00 -71.44 13.55
N GLU A 86 -56.20 -71.46 14.14
CA GLU A 86 -57.41 -70.90 13.49
C GLU A 86 -57.29 -69.39 13.27
N TYR A 87 -56.80 -68.64 14.27
CA TYR A 87 -56.50 -67.21 14.15
C TYR A 87 -55.52 -66.91 13.03
N PHE A 88 -54.37 -67.58 13.00
CA PHE A 88 -53.37 -67.38 11.96
C PHE A 88 -53.91 -67.72 10.58
N PHE A 89 -54.74 -68.76 10.45
CA PHE A 89 -55.40 -69.12 9.18
C PHE A 89 -56.39 -68.04 8.71
N LYS A 90 -57.15 -67.44 9.63
CA LYS A 90 -58.06 -66.33 9.32
C LYS A 90 -57.32 -65.07 8.88
N GLN A 91 -56.17 -64.77 9.50
CA GLN A 91 -55.33 -63.63 9.13
C GLN A 91 -54.63 -63.85 7.77
N ASP A 92 -54.04 -65.03 7.54
CA ASP A 92 -53.43 -65.39 6.26
C ASP A 92 -53.53 -66.91 6.01
N LYS A 93 -54.26 -67.29 4.94
CA LYS A 93 -54.50 -68.69 4.57
C LYS A 93 -53.21 -69.52 4.43
N ARG A 94 -52.07 -68.90 4.14
CA ARG A 94 -50.75 -69.56 3.98
C ARG A 94 -50.14 -70.02 5.31
N ARG A 95 -50.70 -69.60 6.46
CA ARG A 95 -50.18 -69.87 7.81
C ARG A 95 -50.68 -71.18 8.42
N ARG A 96 -51.70 -71.82 7.83
CA ARG A 96 -52.40 -73.01 8.38
C ARG A 96 -51.48 -74.16 8.79
N ASN A 97 -50.40 -74.39 8.03
CA ASN A 97 -49.50 -75.54 8.21
C ASN A 97 -48.11 -75.14 8.73
N ARG A 98 -47.95 -73.91 9.26
CA ARG A 98 -46.68 -73.44 9.80
C ARG A 98 -46.56 -73.83 11.28
N PRO A 99 -45.35 -74.19 11.75
CA PRO A 99 -45.09 -74.34 13.19
C PRO A 99 -45.50 -73.10 13.99
N LEU A 100 -46.04 -73.27 15.20
CA LEU A 100 -46.54 -72.16 16.01
C LEU A 100 -45.48 -71.08 16.25
N ASN A 101 -44.22 -71.46 16.51
CA ASN A 101 -43.13 -70.49 16.65
C ASN A 101 -42.96 -69.60 15.42
N LYS A 102 -43.11 -70.12 14.19
CA LYS A 102 -43.06 -69.35 12.94
C LYS A 102 -44.28 -68.46 12.72
N ASN A 103 -45.43 -68.81 13.29
CA ASN A 103 -46.60 -67.94 13.28
C ASN A 103 -46.49 -66.84 14.35
N MET A 104 -45.95 -67.16 15.53
CA MET A 104 -45.65 -66.18 16.57
C MET A 104 -44.58 -65.16 16.12
N GLU A 105 -43.51 -65.60 15.44
CA GLU A 105 -42.53 -64.69 14.83
C GLU A 105 -43.19 -63.71 13.84
N TRP A 106 -44.15 -64.18 13.05
CA TRP A 106 -44.87 -63.32 12.11
C TRP A 106 -45.86 -62.38 12.79
N GLU A 107 -46.56 -62.84 13.81
CA GLU A 107 -47.45 -61.98 14.59
C GLU A 107 -46.65 -60.88 15.29
N ARG A 108 -45.44 -61.20 15.78
CA ARG A 108 -44.50 -60.22 16.30
C ARG A 108 -44.25 -59.14 15.25
N ASP A 109 -43.81 -59.52 14.05
CA ASP A 109 -43.57 -58.56 12.97
C ASP A 109 -44.84 -57.73 12.68
N LEU A 110 -46.02 -58.35 12.61
CA LEU A 110 -47.29 -57.68 12.31
C LEU A 110 -47.70 -56.65 13.37
N VAL A 111 -47.62 -57.02 14.66
CA VAL A 111 -48.01 -56.13 15.77
C VAL A 111 -47.00 -54.99 15.90
N GLU A 112 -45.70 -55.26 15.71
CA GLU A 112 -44.66 -54.22 15.70
C GLU A 112 -44.86 -53.24 14.52
N GLU A 113 -45.15 -53.76 13.33
CA GLU A 113 -45.39 -52.96 12.12
C GLU A 113 -46.62 -52.05 12.27
N ARG A 114 -47.71 -52.56 12.86
CA ARG A 114 -48.90 -51.75 13.15
C ARG A 114 -48.61 -50.63 14.13
N LEU A 115 -47.87 -50.92 15.21
CA LEU A 115 -47.46 -49.91 16.19
C LEU A 115 -46.57 -48.83 15.54
N ILE A 116 -45.58 -49.22 14.74
CA ILE A 116 -44.70 -48.28 14.06
C ILE A 116 -45.44 -47.45 13.00
N LYS A 117 -46.33 -48.08 12.24
CA LYS A 117 -47.20 -47.39 11.29
C LYS A 117 -48.04 -46.33 12.01
N PHE A 118 -48.65 -46.67 13.14
CA PHE A 118 -49.40 -45.75 13.98
C PHE A 118 -48.55 -44.56 14.46
N VAL A 119 -47.37 -44.83 15.04
CA VAL A 119 -46.46 -43.75 15.50
C VAL A 119 -46.03 -42.84 14.33
N ARG A 120 -45.82 -43.40 13.15
CA ARG A 120 -45.46 -42.67 11.92
C ARG A 120 -46.61 -41.81 11.38
N GLU A 121 -47.81 -42.36 11.29
CA GLU A 121 -48.96 -41.72 10.64
C GLU A 121 -49.61 -40.65 11.54
N GLU A 122 -49.69 -40.89 12.84
CA GLU A 122 -50.23 -39.90 13.79
C GLU A 122 -49.29 -38.70 13.95
N ASN A 123 -47.98 -38.90 13.77
CA ASN A 123 -46.96 -37.85 13.83
C ASN A 123 -47.04 -36.99 15.11
N GLN A 124 -47.38 -37.61 16.24
CA GLN A 124 -47.46 -36.95 17.55
C GLN A 124 -46.22 -37.24 18.41
N LEU A 125 -45.71 -36.20 19.06
CA LEU A 125 -44.52 -36.28 19.91
C LEU A 125 -44.68 -37.29 21.05
N ASP A 126 -45.83 -37.29 21.72
CA ASP A 126 -46.08 -38.16 22.88
C ASP A 126 -46.03 -39.64 22.51
N HIS A 127 -46.55 -40.01 21.33
CA HIS A 127 -46.45 -41.39 20.83
C HIS A 127 -44.99 -41.78 20.54
N ALA A 128 -44.21 -40.91 19.90
CA ALA A 128 -42.80 -41.19 19.63
C ALA A 128 -41.97 -41.29 20.93
N LEU A 129 -42.20 -40.40 21.91
CA LEU A 129 -41.54 -40.44 23.21
C LEU A 129 -41.92 -41.69 24.01
N ARG A 130 -43.21 -42.05 24.01
CA ARG A 130 -43.71 -43.28 24.65
C ARG A 130 -43.04 -44.51 24.03
N PHE A 131 -42.93 -44.57 22.70
CA PHE A 131 -42.30 -45.68 22.00
C PHE A 131 -40.82 -45.83 22.36
N ILE A 132 -40.06 -44.74 22.33
CA ILE A 132 -38.64 -44.73 22.70
C ILE A 132 -38.44 -45.20 24.15
N LYS A 133 -39.35 -44.81 25.05
CA LYS A 133 -39.28 -45.16 26.47
C LYS A 133 -39.66 -46.61 26.73
N GLU A 134 -40.76 -47.09 26.15
CA GLU A 134 -41.30 -48.42 26.42
C GLU A 134 -40.60 -49.52 25.61
N PHE A 135 -39.99 -49.20 24.46
CA PHE A 135 -39.40 -50.17 23.53
C PHE A 135 -37.96 -49.84 23.11
N PRO A 136 -37.00 -49.77 24.06
CA PRO A 136 -35.61 -49.43 23.76
C PRO A 136 -34.88 -50.49 22.91
N ASP A 137 -35.38 -51.72 22.83
CA ASP A 137 -34.75 -52.81 22.07
C ASP A 137 -35.40 -53.05 20.69
N SER A 138 -36.34 -52.20 20.25
CA SER A 138 -37.00 -52.37 18.95
C SER A 138 -36.05 -52.11 17.78
N ARG A 139 -36.16 -52.91 16.72
CA ARG A 139 -35.43 -52.68 15.45
C ARG A 139 -35.79 -51.35 14.77
N TYR A 140 -36.91 -50.74 15.17
CA TYR A 140 -37.38 -49.46 14.64
C TYR A 140 -37.06 -48.27 15.54
N LEU A 141 -36.35 -48.46 16.65
CA LEU A 141 -36.01 -47.38 17.59
C LEU A 141 -35.40 -46.17 16.88
N GLU A 142 -34.40 -46.40 16.02
CA GLU A 142 -33.71 -45.34 15.27
C GLU A 142 -34.69 -44.56 14.37
N ASN A 143 -35.61 -45.26 13.68
CA ASN A 143 -36.65 -44.64 12.88
C ASN A 143 -37.56 -43.72 13.73
N VAL A 144 -37.97 -44.17 14.92
CA VAL A 144 -38.83 -43.38 15.80
C VAL A 144 -38.07 -42.21 16.44
N VAL A 145 -36.79 -42.40 16.77
CA VAL A 145 -35.89 -41.31 17.18
C VAL A 145 -35.81 -40.24 16.10
N HIS A 146 -35.71 -40.62 14.81
CA HIS A 146 -35.73 -39.65 13.71
C HIS A 146 -37.06 -38.91 13.59
N ILE A 147 -38.20 -39.58 13.78
CA ILE A 147 -39.54 -38.94 13.80
C ILE A 147 -39.61 -37.92 14.93
N ARG A 148 -39.22 -38.30 16.15
CA ARG A 148 -39.16 -37.41 17.32
C ARG A 148 -38.27 -36.19 17.06
N ASN A 149 -37.06 -36.42 16.54
CA ASN A 149 -36.12 -35.35 16.20
C ASN A 149 -36.71 -34.41 15.14
N TYR A 150 -37.41 -34.95 14.13
CA TYR A 150 -38.05 -34.15 13.10
C TYR A 150 -39.20 -33.29 13.66
N ILE A 151 -40.08 -33.86 14.50
CA ILE A 151 -41.17 -33.12 15.14
C ILE A 151 -40.63 -31.96 16.00
N GLU A 152 -39.61 -32.23 16.83
CA GLU A 152 -38.99 -31.21 17.68
C GLU A 152 -38.22 -30.15 16.87
N PHE A 153 -37.58 -30.55 15.77
CA PHE A 153 -36.97 -29.60 14.84
C PHE A 153 -38.04 -28.68 14.21
N ARG A 154 -39.15 -29.23 13.74
CA ARG A 154 -40.27 -28.44 13.17
C ARG A 154 -40.86 -27.47 14.19
N LYS A 155 -40.91 -27.85 15.46
CA LYS A 155 -41.30 -26.94 16.55
C LYS A 155 -40.32 -25.78 16.70
N ALA A 156 -39.01 -26.05 16.73
CA ALA A 156 -37.99 -25.01 16.78
C ALA A 156 -38.03 -24.10 15.54
N GLU A 157 -38.24 -24.67 14.35
CA GLU A 157 -38.40 -23.94 13.09
C GLU A 157 -39.62 -23.01 13.10
N ASN A 158 -40.75 -23.47 13.62
CA ASN A 158 -41.97 -22.66 13.76
C ASN A 158 -41.80 -21.51 14.75
N ILE A 159 -41.03 -21.71 15.84
CA ILE A 159 -40.70 -20.63 16.78
C ILE A 159 -39.73 -19.63 16.13
N GLY A 160 -38.75 -20.13 15.38
CA GLY A 160 -37.87 -19.30 14.54
C GLY A 160 -36.93 -18.38 15.31
N THR A 161 -36.57 -18.71 16.56
CA THR A 161 -35.63 -17.91 17.37
C THR A 161 -34.29 -18.61 17.59
N VAL A 162 -33.26 -17.83 17.93
CA VAL A 162 -31.92 -18.35 18.25
C VAL A 162 -31.99 -19.34 19.41
N GLU A 163 -32.77 -19.02 20.44
CA GLU A 163 -32.96 -19.83 21.64
C GLU A 163 -33.60 -21.18 21.31
N ALA A 164 -34.63 -21.19 20.44
CA ALA A 164 -35.33 -22.41 20.06
C ALA A 164 -34.41 -23.36 19.29
N PHE A 165 -33.62 -22.86 18.34
CA PHE A 165 -32.65 -23.69 17.62
C PHE A 165 -31.49 -24.14 18.51
N ASN A 166 -30.99 -23.28 19.41
CA ASN A 166 -29.97 -23.68 20.38
C ASN A 166 -30.48 -24.77 21.32
N GLN A 167 -31.72 -24.67 21.79
CA GLN A 167 -32.35 -25.69 22.62
C GLN A 167 -32.49 -27.01 21.86
N PHE A 168 -32.91 -26.99 20.60
CA PHE A 168 -32.97 -28.19 19.77
C PHE A 168 -31.59 -28.86 19.63
N VAL A 169 -30.56 -28.08 19.25
CA VAL A 169 -29.19 -28.60 19.06
C VAL A 169 -28.61 -29.15 20.36
N ALA A 170 -28.89 -28.51 21.50
CA ALA A 170 -28.41 -28.96 22.81
C ALA A 170 -29.13 -30.24 23.28
N THR A 171 -30.43 -30.36 23.00
CA THR A 171 -31.24 -31.50 23.42
C THR A 171 -31.04 -32.72 22.51
N TYR A 172 -30.80 -32.50 21.21
CA TYR A 172 -30.68 -33.55 20.19
C TYR A 172 -29.42 -33.37 19.33
N PRO A 173 -28.21 -33.47 19.92
CA PRO A 173 -26.94 -33.18 19.22
C PRO A 173 -26.64 -34.12 18.05
N ASP A 174 -27.19 -35.33 18.06
CA ASP A 174 -26.97 -36.35 17.02
C ASP A 174 -28.08 -36.36 15.95
N ALA A 175 -29.03 -35.41 16.00
CA ALA A 175 -30.10 -35.34 15.01
C ALA A 175 -29.57 -34.93 13.63
N ALA A 176 -30.09 -35.57 12.57
CA ALA A 176 -29.75 -35.23 11.18
C ALA A 176 -30.00 -33.75 10.83
N GLN A 177 -30.94 -33.10 11.53
CA GLN A 177 -31.33 -31.70 11.34
C GLN A 177 -30.38 -30.70 12.01
N VAL A 178 -29.40 -31.12 12.83
CA VAL A 178 -28.52 -30.20 13.57
C VAL A 178 -27.80 -29.21 12.67
N LYS A 179 -27.30 -29.67 11.51
CA LYS A 179 -26.64 -28.78 10.54
C LYS A 179 -27.60 -27.69 10.05
N LEU A 180 -28.79 -28.07 9.61
CA LEU A 180 -29.81 -27.14 9.13
C LEU A 180 -30.29 -26.20 10.26
N ALA A 181 -30.46 -26.71 11.48
CA ALA A 181 -30.82 -25.91 12.64
C ALA A 181 -29.77 -24.83 12.95
N ARG A 182 -28.48 -25.17 12.87
CA ARG A 182 -27.39 -24.18 13.01
C ARG A 182 -27.42 -23.14 11.90
N GLU A 183 -27.66 -23.54 10.66
CA GLU A 183 -27.77 -22.62 9.52
C GLU A 183 -28.95 -21.63 9.70
N LEU A 184 -30.14 -22.12 10.08
CA LEU A 184 -31.31 -21.29 10.35
C LEU A 184 -31.09 -20.36 11.56
N ARG A 185 -30.53 -20.88 12.64
CA ARG A 185 -30.12 -20.08 13.81
C ARG A 185 -29.20 -18.94 13.41
N ASN A 186 -28.15 -19.24 12.64
CA ASN A 186 -27.17 -18.25 12.20
C ASN A 186 -27.83 -17.17 11.32
N GLN A 187 -28.81 -17.54 10.48
CA GLN A 187 -29.59 -16.57 9.70
C GLN A 187 -30.42 -15.63 10.58
N VAL A 188 -31.05 -16.15 11.64
CA VAL A 188 -31.83 -15.33 12.59
C VAL A 188 -30.91 -14.40 13.38
N ALA A 189 -29.83 -14.93 13.94
CA ALA A 189 -28.83 -14.15 14.68
C ALA A 189 -28.22 -13.04 13.81
N TYR A 190 -27.94 -13.33 12.54
CA TYR A 190 -27.43 -12.35 11.58
C TYR A 190 -28.43 -11.20 11.36
N LYS A 191 -29.72 -11.50 11.15
CA LYS A 191 -30.77 -10.47 11.03
C LYS A 191 -30.88 -9.60 12.28
N GLN A 192 -30.79 -10.20 13.46
CA GLN A 192 -30.80 -9.48 14.74
C GLN A 192 -29.57 -8.57 14.88
N ALA A 193 -28.39 -9.04 14.49
CA ALA A 193 -27.16 -8.24 14.52
C ALA A 193 -27.25 -7.03 13.57
N LEU A 194 -27.76 -7.22 12.35
CA LEU A 194 -27.99 -6.13 11.40
C LEU A 194 -28.99 -5.09 11.90
N ALA A 195 -30.08 -5.52 12.54
CA ALA A 195 -31.12 -4.62 13.05
C ALA A 195 -30.60 -3.65 14.12
N LYS A 196 -29.54 -4.02 14.85
CA LYS A 196 -28.92 -3.17 15.87
C LYS A 196 -28.08 -2.02 15.29
N GLN A 197 -27.70 -2.09 14.01
CA GLN A 197 -26.91 -1.07 13.32
C GLN A 197 -25.64 -0.62 14.09
N SER A 198 -24.99 -1.53 14.81
CA SER A 198 -23.82 -1.21 15.63
C SER A 198 -22.65 -2.14 15.36
N LEU A 199 -21.44 -1.60 15.43
CA LEU A 199 -20.21 -2.36 15.20
C LEU A 199 -20.03 -3.43 16.28
N SER A 200 -20.44 -3.15 17.51
CA SER A 200 -20.40 -4.11 18.63
C SER A 200 -21.30 -5.32 18.39
N ALA A 201 -22.50 -5.13 17.84
CA ALA A 201 -23.41 -6.23 17.52
C ALA A 201 -22.85 -7.13 16.40
N LEU A 202 -22.24 -6.53 15.38
CA LEU A 202 -21.61 -7.29 14.30
C LEU A 202 -20.37 -8.06 14.78
N LYS A 203 -19.54 -7.44 15.64
CA LYS A 203 -18.41 -8.13 16.30
C LYS A 203 -18.87 -9.33 17.13
N ALA A 204 -19.95 -9.16 17.90
CA ALA A 204 -20.52 -10.25 18.70
C ALA A 204 -20.98 -11.41 17.80
N PHE A 205 -21.64 -11.12 16.67
CA PHE A 205 -22.05 -12.16 15.73
C PHE A 205 -20.84 -12.94 15.17
N VAL A 206 -19.79 -12.27 14.72
CA VAL A 206 -18.58 -12.94 14.18
C VAL A 206 -17.90 -13.80 15.24
N HIS A 207 -17.90 -13.36 16.50
CA HIS A 207 -17.33 -14.12 17.60
C HIS A 207 -18.15 -15.36 17.94
N GLU A 208 -19.46 -15.20 18.11
CA GLU A 208 -20.38 -16.26 18.55
C GLU A 208 -20.69 -17.29 17.45
N TYR A 209 -20.70 -16.86 16.19
CA TYR A 209 -21.06 -17.68 15.02
C TYR A 209 -19.93 -17.68 13.98
N SER A 210 -18.70 -17.95 14.42
CA SER A 210 -17.49 -17.85 13.59
C SER A 210 -17.44 -18.78 12.37
N ASP A 211 -18.22 -19.87 12.38
CA ASP A 211 -18.38 -20.83 11.28
C ASP A 211 -19.55 -20.50 10.34
N ALA A 212 -20.29 -19.43 10.60
CA ALA A 212 -21.46 -19.07 9.80
C ALA A 212 -21.07 -18.54 8.41
N ILE A 213 -21.86 -18.92 7.40
CA ILE A 213 -21.67 -18.46 6.01
C ILE A 213 -21.74 -16.93 5.86
N GLN A 214 -22.42 -16.25 6.80
CA GLN A 214 -22.58 -14.80 6.80
C GLN A 214 -21.36 -14.04 7.33
N VAL A 215 -20.39 -14.70 7.96
CA VAL A 215 -19.24 -14.03 8.61
C VAL A 215 -18.49 -13.13 7.64
N GLU A 216 -18.28 -13.56 6.39
CA GLU A 216 -17.57 -12.76 5.40
C GLU A 216 -18.35 -11.51 4.96
N ASP A 217 -19.68 -11.58 4.87
CA ASP A 217 -20.51 -10.39 4.63
C ASP A 217 -20.49 -9.45 5.83
N VAL A 218 -20.57 -10.00 7.05
CA VAL A 218 -20.52 -9.20 8.28
C VAL A 218 -19.19 -8.46 8.40
N LYS A 219 -18.05 -9.11 8.13
CA LYS A 219 -16.73 -8.46 8.12
C LYS A 219 -16.67 -7.30 7.12
N LYS A 220 -17.23 -7.47 5.91
CA LYS A 220 -17.32 -6.38 4.92
C LYS A 220 -18.13 -5.20 5.45
N ARG A 221 -19.28 -5.46 6.07
CA ARG A 221 -20.14 -4.42 6.69
C ARG A 221 -19.47 -3.73 7.87
N MET A 222 -18.77 -4.48 8.72
CA MET A 222 -17.98 -3.93 9.82
C MET A 222 -16.94 -2.94 9.30
N GLY A 223 -16.22 -3.28 8.23
CA GLY A 223 -15.25 -2.38 7.60
C GLY A 223 -15.88 -1.10 7.04
N VAL A 224 -17.11 -1.15 6.51
CA VAL A 224 -17.82 0.05 6.06
C VAL A 224 -18.23 0.92 7.25
N MET A 225 -18.86 0.33 8.27
CA MET A 225 -19.35 1.05 9.44
C MET A 225 -18.22 1.67 10.26
N ALA A 226 -17.11 0.95 10.45
CA ALA A 226 -15.93 1.45 11.15
C ALA A 226 -15.30 2.65 10.44
N TYR A 227 -15.28 2.63 9.10
CA TYR A 227 -14.84 3.80 8.32
C TYR A 227 -15.77 4.99 8.51
N GLU A 228 -17.09 4.80 8.45
CA GLU A 228 -18.07 5.88 8.63
C GLU A 228 -18.00 6.52 10.03
N GLU A 229 -17.71 5.73 11.06
CA GLU A 229 -17.46 6.24 12.43
C GLU A 229 -16.16 7.05 12.48
N ALA A 230 -15.06 6.51 11.95
CA ALA A 230 -13.78 7.21 11.92
C ALA A 230 -13.82 8.50 11.08
N ALA A 231 -14.50 8.48 9.93
CA ALA A 231 -14.66 9.64 9.05
C ALA A 231 -15.46 10.77 9.71
N ARG A 232 -16.44 10.44 10.57
CA ARG A 232 -17.20 11.44 11.35
C ARG A 232 -16.35 12.18 12.37
N LEU A 233 -15.36 11.50 12.97
CA LEU A 233 -14.46 12.12 13.94
C LEU A 233 -13.50 13.12 13.31
N ARG A 234 -13.16 12.94 12.02
CA ARG A 234 -12.21 13.79 11.27
C ARG A 234 -10.88 14.00 11.99
N THR A 235 -10.35 12.94 12.61
CA THR A 235 -9.02 12.95 13.22
C THR A 235 -8.10 11.92 12.55
N LEU A 236 -6.79 12.19 12.56
CA LEU A 236 -5.80 11.26 12.01
C LEU A 236 -5.81 9.95 12.79
N GLU A 237 -5.91 10.02 14.12
CA GLU A 237 -5.90 8.87 15.01
C GLU A 237 -7.05 7.90 14.70
N ALA A 238 -8.26 8.42 14.45
CA ALA A 238 -9.42 7.59 14.14
C ALA A 238 -9.28 6.89 12.79
N ILE A 239 -8.81 7.59 11.76
CA ILE A 239 -8.63 7.03 10.42
C ILE A 239 -7.48 6.02 10.39
N GLU A 240 -6.38 6.30 11.08
CA GLU A 240 -5.27 5.36 11.21
C GLU A 240 -5.67 4.11 11.99
N GLN A 241 -6.47 4.25 13.05
CA GLN A 241 -7.01 3.11 13.78
C GLN A 241 -7.89 2.24 12.88
N PHE A 242 -8.77 2.85 12.10
CA PHE A 242 -9.57 2.11 11.10
C PHE A 242 -8.68 1.35 10.10
N MET A 243 -7.65 2.01 9.55
CA MET A 243 -6.74 1.39 8.58
C MET A 243 -5.95 0.23 9.17
N ARG A 244 -5.60 0.28 10.46
CA ARG A 244 -4.94 -0.82 11.20
C ARG A 244 -5.88 -1.98 11.49
N ASP A 245 -7.10 -1.70 11.93
CA ASP A 245 -8.06 -2.73 12.36
C ASP A 245 -8.76 -3.41 11.18
N TYR A 246 -8.87 -2.73 10.03
CA TYR A 246 -9.57 -3.21 8.84
C TYR A 246 -8.75 -3.06 7.54
N PRO A 247 -7.53 -3.62 7.46
CA PRO A 247 -6.61 -3.40 6.34
C PRO A 247 -7.10 -3.91 4.99
N ASN A 248 -8.07 -4.83 4.99
CA ASN A 248 -8.67 -5.41 3.78
C ASN A 248 -10.08 -4.85 3.47
N SER A 249 -10.49 -3.75 4.13
CA SER A 249 -11.80 -3.12 3.90
C SER A 249 -11.90 -2.52 2.50
N SER A 250 -13.09 -2.57 1.89
CA SER A 250 -13.38 -1.85 0.66
C SER A 250 -13.29 -0.33 0.81
N LYS A 251 -13.27 0.18 2.04
CA LYS A 251 -13.11 1.60 2.39
C LYS A 251 -11.67 2.07 2.56
N MET A 252 -10.69 1.19 2.34
CA MET A 252 -9.28 1.57 2.42
C MET A 252 -8.88 2.71 1.46
N PRO A 253 -9.33 2.76 0.19
CA PRO A 253 -9.03 3.90 -0.68
C PRO A 253 -9.61 5.22 -0.15
N ASP A 254 -10.86 5.21 0.32
CA ASP A 254 -11.55 6.38 0.90
C ASP A 254 -10.83 6.86 2.17
N ALA A 255 -10.35 5.94 3.02
CA ALA A 255 -9.57 6.24 4.20
C ALA A 255 -8.22 6.88 3.88
N LYS A 256 -7.49 6.39 2.86
CA LYS A 256 -6.24 7.01 2.41
C LYS A 256 -6.44 8.44 1.90
N ILE A 257 -7.53 8.70 1.18
CA ILE A 257 -7.87 10.05 0.71
C ILE A 257 -8.11 10.98 1.90
N LEU A 258 -8.90 10.54 2.88
CA LEU A 258 -9.20 11.34 4.06
C LEU A 258 -7.96 11.53 4.96
N GLN A 259 -7.14 10.50 5.15
CA GLN A 259 -5.87 10.60 5.88
C GLN A 259 -4.98 11.67 5.25
N ARG A 260 -4.84 11.68 3.92
CA ARG A 260 -4.07 12.69 3.19
C ARG A 260 -4.60 14.10 3.44
N GLN A 261 -5.91 14.30 3.37
CA GLN A 261 -6.54 15.59 3.63
C GLN A 261 -6.31 16.07 5.07
N LEU A 262 -6.54 15.20 6.05
CA LEU A 262 -6.36 15.54 7.46
C LEU A 262 -4.89 15.84 7.79
N LEU A 263 -3.95 15.08 7.21
CA LEU A 263 -2.52 15.30 7.41
C LEU A 263 -2.06 16.61 6.77
N PHE A 264 -2.58 16.95 5.59
CA PHE A 264 -2.35 18.24 4.93
C PHE A 264 -2.84 19.41 5.79
N GLU A 265 -4.09 19.35 6.26
CA GLU A 265 -4.69 20.38 7.13
C GLU A 265 -3.90 20.52 8.44
N TRP A 266 -3.53 19.40 9.07
CA TRP A 266 -2.71 19.38 10.27
C TRP A 266 -1.33 20.01 10.05
N ALA A 267 -0.62 19.63 8.99
CA ALA A 267 0.73 20.12 8.72
C ALA A 267 0.75 21.64 8.51
N ARG A 268 -0.24 22.18 7.77
CA ARG A 268 -0.41 23.63 7.59
C ARG A 268 -0.75 24.35 8.89
N ARG A 269 -1.56 23.75 9.76
CA ARG A 269 -1.94 24.33 11.05
C ARG A 269 -0.76 24.37 12.03
N VAL A 270 0.02 23.30 12.09
CA VAL A 270 1.20 23.19 12.97
C VAL A 270 2.33 24.08 12.46
N ASN A 271 2.51 24.18 11.14
CA ASN A 271 3.48 25.06 10.49
C ASN A 271 4.93 24.88 11.00
N THR A 272 5.37 23.63 11.11
CA THR A 272 6.75 23.30 11.48
C THR A 272 7.40 22.40 10.44
N ILE A 273 8.73 22.44 10.37
CA ILE A 273 9.52 21.57 9.49
C ILE A 273 9.18 20.10 9.73
N ASP A 274 9.02 19.67 10.99
CA ASP A 274 8.67 18.28 11.29
C ASP A 274 7.28 17.88 10.82
N ALA A 275 6.29 18.76 10.95
CA ALA A 275 4.94 18.47 10.46
C ALA A 275 4.91 18.36 8.93
N TYR A 276 5.64 19.24 8.23
CA TYR A 276 5.77 19.17 6.78
C TYR A 276 6.52 17.92 6.32
N ASN A 277 7.55 17.50 7.07
CA ASN A 277 8.28 16.27 6.77
C ASN A 277 7.41 15.02 6.90
N GLN A 278 6.53 14.94 7.91
CA GLN A 278 5.61 13.82 8.03
C GLN A 278 4.67 13.71 6.82
N PHE A 279 4.16 14.85 6.33
CA PHE A 279 3.32 14.86 5.13
C PHE A 279 4.11 14.44 3.89
N VAL A 280 5.27 15.04 3.64
CA VAL A 280 6.12 14.77 2.46
C VAL A 280 6.56 13.31 2.41
N ALA A 281 6.87 12.70 3.56
CA ALA A 281 7.28 11.29 3.61
C ALA A 281 6.14 10.32 3.24
N LEU A 282 4.89 10.64 3.60
CA LEU A 282 3.74 9.79 3.32
C LEU A 282 3.12 10.06 1.94
N TYR A 283 3.22 11.29 1.45
CA TYR A 283 2.65 11.74 0.19
C TYR A 283 3.68 12.56 -0.60
N PRO A 284 4.65 11.90 -1.27
CA PRO A 284 5.76 12.57 -1.95
C PRO A 284 5.41 13.16 -3.34
N GLU A 285 4.12 13.18 -3.71
CA GLU A 285 3.67 13.61 -5.04
C GLU A 285 2.28 14.29 -4.98
N GLY A 286 1.94 15.02 -6.05
CA GLY A 286 0.66 15.72 -6.22
C GLY A 286 0.66 17.16 -5.72
N GLU A 287 -0.44 17.88 -5.93
CA GLU A 287 -0.53 19.32 -5.63
C GLU A 287 -0.33 19.64 -4.15
N MET A 288 -0.94 18.86 -3.25
CA MET A 288 -0.74 19.03 -1.80
C MET A 288 0.72 18.84 -1.37
N TYR A 289 1.46 17.97 -2.07
CA TYR A 289 2.90 17.81 -1.85
C TYR A 289 3.65 19.07 -2.26
N ILE A 290 3.38 19.62 -3.45
CA ILE A 290 4.00 20.88 -3.90
C ILE A 290 3.73 22.01 -2.89
N ASP A 291 2.49 22.13 -2.41
CA ASP A 291 2.10 23.13 -1.42
C ASP A 291 2.87 22.99 -0.10
N ILE A 292 2.85 21.80 0.49
CA ILE A 292 3.55 21.54 1.76
C ILE A 292 5.06 21.71 1.60
N PHE A 293 5.62 21.22 0.49
CA PHE A 293 7.03 21.36 0.19
C PHE A 293 7.44 22.83 0.08
N ASN A 294 6.62 23.67 -0.55
CA ASN A 294 6.86 25.11 -0.63
C ASN A 294 6.75 25.84 0.72
N LEU A 295 5.81 25.42 1.57
CA LEU A 295 5.71 25.94 2.94
C LEU A 295 6.93 25.56 3.77
N LYS A 296 7.37 24.30 3.67
CA LYS A 296 8.63 23.83 4.27
C LYS A 296 9.81 24.65 3.79
N ALA A 297 9.95 24.82 2.48
CA ALA A 297 11.06 25.54 1.89
C ALA A 297 11.15 27.01 2.33
N LYS A 298 9.98 27.63 2.50
CA LYS A 298 9.85 28.97 3.09
C LYS A 298 10.35 29.00 4.54
N VAL A 299 9.83 28.12 5.40
CA VAL A 299 10.22 28.08 6.83
C VAL A 299 11.71 27.79 7.00
N MET A 300 12.27 26.89 6.18
CA MET A 300 13.71 26.60 6.19
C MET A 300 14.53 27.83 5.80
N GLY A 301 14.15 28.53 4.72
CA GLY A 301 14.82 29.76 4.30
C GLY A 301 14.71 30.89 5.34
N GLU A 302 13.54 31.09 5.92
CA GLU A 302 13.29 32.13 6.94
C GLU A 302 14.06 31.87 8.24
N SER A 303 14.22 30.59 8.63
CA SER A 303 14.99 30.22 9.82
C SER A 303 16.45 30.67 9.76
N LEU A 304 16.97 30.89 8.55
CA LEU A 304 18.36 31.29 8.31
C LEU A 304 18.60 32.78 8.37
N LEU A 305 17.56 33.60 8.19
CA LEU A 305 17.69 35.05 8.17
C LEU A 305 18.20 35.62 9.50
N MET A 306 18.12 34.85 10.59
CA MET A 306 18.68 35.26 11.89
C MET A 306 20.21 35.26 11.89
N ASP A 307 20.84 34.35 11.14
CA ASP A 307 22.30 34.14 11.12
C ASP A 307 22.95 34.61 9.80
N PHE A 308 22.14 34.90 8.78
CA PHE A 308 22.60 35.31 7.46
C PHE A 308 22.78 36.84 7.38
N PRO A 309 23.74 37.38 6.60
CA PRO A 309 23.95 38.82 6.52
C PRO A 309 22.71 39.57 6.07
N MET A 310 22.45 40.75 6.63
CA MET A 310 21.33 41.61 6.23
C MET A 310 21.59 42.24 4.86
N GLU A 311 20.87 41.77 3.85
CA GLU A 311 20.92 42.31 2.48
C GLU A 311 19.49 42.51 1.94
N ASN A 312 19.39 43.14 0.76
CA ASN A 312 18.10 43.36 0.07
C ASN A 312 17.63 42.07 -0.65
N TYR A 313 17.30 41.05 0.12
CA TYR A 313 16.75 39.79 -0.38
C TYR A 313 15.33 39.99 -0.91
N LYS A 314 15.05 39.46 -2.11
CA LYS A 314 13.68 39.33 -2.64
C LYS A 314 12.99 38.08 -2.13
N PHE A 315 13.75 37.00 -1.96
CA PHE A 315 13.34 35.82 -1.24
C PHE A 315 14.58 35.03 -0.80
N ILE A 316 14.36 34.13 0.16
CA ILE A 316 15.27 33.05 0.54
C ILE A 316 14.43 31.77 0.73
N LYS A 317 14.92 30.65 0.21
CA LYS A 317 14.30 29.32 0.33
C LYS A 317 15.37 28.31 0.69
N GLY A 318 15.02 27.36 1.55
CA GLY A 318 15.82 26.16 1.81
C GLY A 318 15.14 24.95 1.17
N PHE A 319 15.90 24.02 0.61
CA PHE A 319 15.38 22.82 -0.03
C PHE A 319 16.18 21.62 0.43
N ASP A 320 15.46 20.62 0.92
CA ASP A 320 15.97 19.29 1.19
C ASP A 320 15.00 18.22 0.65
N ASN A 321 15.55 17.10 0.21
CA ASN A 321 14.81 15.97 -0.28
C ASN A 321 14.70 14.93 0.83
N ALA A 322 13.54 14.88 1.50
CA ALA A 322 13.25 13.90 2.56
C ALA A 322 14.28 13.87 3.71
N LYS A 323 14.77 15.03 4.16
CA LYS A 323 15.78 15.20 5.24
C LYS A 323 17.16 14.61 4.92
N GLN A 324 17.39 14.20 3.67
CA GLN A 324 18.69 13.69 3.24
C GLN A 324 19.67 14.83 3.01
N SER A 325 20.97 14.51 2.95
CA SER A 325 21.97 15.53 2.64
C SER A 325 21.93 15.88 1.16
N ASP A 326 21.64 17.13 0.86
CA ASP A 326 21.62 17.68 -0.48
C ASP A 326 22.74 18.71 -0.67
N TYR A 327 23.48 18.63 -1.78
CA TYR A 327 24.62 19.52 -2.02
C TYR A 327 25.00 19.73 -3.48
N GLY A 328 25.76 20.80 -3.74
CA GLY A 328 26.38 21.06 -5.03
C GLY A 328 25.38 21.37 -6.14
N GLY A 329 25.76 21.01 -7.37
CA GLY A 329 24.99 21.31 -8.57
C GLY A 329 25.15 22.76 -9.05
N ASP A 330 24.09 23.34 -9.57
CA ASP A 330 24.10 24.66 -10.22
C ASP A 330 22.67 25.21 -10.37
N LEU A 331 22.52 26.41 -10.94
CA LEU A 331 21.22 26.95 -11.33
C LEU A 331 21.26 27.61 -12.71
N ALA A 332 20.11 27.64 -13.39
CA ALA A 332 19.94 28.35 -14.66
C ALA A 332 18.58 29.06 -14.72
N LEU A 333 18.49 30.13 -15.51
CA LEU A 333 17.26 30.91 -15.65
C LEU A 333 16.69 30.80 -17.06
N ARG A 334 15.41 30.43 -17.17
CA ARG A 334 14.68 30.43 -18.43
C ARG A 334 14.18 31.84 -18.75
N SER A 335 13.99 32.11 -20.05
CA SER A 335 13.45 33.39 -20.53
C SER A 335 12.05 33.72 -20.00
N ASN A 336 11.27 32.70 -19.61
CA ASN A 336 9.97 32.85 -18.96
C ASN A 336 10.04 33.15 -17.45
N GLY A 337 11.24 33.27 -16.88
CA GLY A 337 11.47 33.52 -15.45
C GLY A 337 11.47 32.28 -14.55
N GLU A 338 11.32 31.07 -15.12
CA GLU A 338 11.49 29.81 -14.38
C GLU A 338 12.97 29.61 -14.01
N ILE A 339 13.21 29.24 -12.76
CA ILE A 339 14.53 28.93 -12.22
C ILE A 339 14.68 27.41 -12.25
N LEU A 340 15.70 26.92 -12.93
CA LEU A 340 16.12 25.53 -12.81
C LEU A 340 17.20 25.46 -11.73
N LEU A 341 16.92 24.71 -10.67
CA LEU A 341 17.88 24.39 -9.63
C LEU A 341 18.24 22.92 -9.75
N ILE A 342 19.53 22.59 -9.74
CA ILE A 342 19.96 21.20 -9.65
C ILE A 342 20.93 21.00 -8.49
N ALA A 343 20.81 19.87 -7.79
CA ALA A 343 21.63 19.49 -6.67
C ALA A 343 21.87 17.97 -6.67
N ASN A 344 22.78 17.50 -5.83
CA ASN A 344 22.99 16.08 -5.55
C ASN A 344 22.21 15.72 -4.28
N THR A 345 21.52 14.57 -4.29
CA THR A 345 20.69 14.08 -3.18
C THR A 345 21.02 12.62 -2.88
N ILE A 346 20.78 12.16 -1.65
CA ILE A 346 20.84 10.74 -1.29
C ILE A 346 19.41 10.19 -1.33
N GLN A 347 19.15 9.09 -2.05
CA GLN A 347 17.84 8.44 -1.98
C GLN A 347 17.69 7.67 -0.65
N ALA A 348 16.48 7.72 -0.06
CA ALA A 348 16.20 7.19 1.28
C ALA A 348 16.47 5.67 1.47
N ASP A 349 16.66 4.91 0.38
CA ASP A 349 16.94 3.47 0.35
C ASP A 349 18.33 3.12 -0.20
N LYS A 350 19.19 4.11 -0.50
CA LYS A 350 20.50 3.90 -1.13
C LYS A 350 21.62 4.65 -0.41
N THR A 351 22.83 4.14 -0.55
CA THR A 351 24.08 4.86 -0.25
C THR A 351 24.53 5.77 -1.40
N ASN A 352 23.81 5.72 -2.53
CA ASN A 352 24.21 6.30 -3.80
C ASN A 352 23.60 7.70 -3.95
N TYR A 353 24.38 8.61 -4.54
CA TYR A 353 23.91 9.94 -4.89
C TYR A 353 23.16 9.95 -6.22
N ASP A 354 22.05 10.66 -6.28
CA ASP A 354 21.35 10.98 -7.53
C ASP A 354 21.26 12.50 -7.71
N SER A 355 20.98 12.95 -8.93
CA SER A 355 20.79 14.37 -9.22
C SER A 355 19.34 14.78 -9.05
N TRP A 356 19.06 15.83 -8.28
CA TRP A 356 17.73 16.36 -8.01
C TRP A 356 17.54 17.69 -8.73
N LEU A 357 16.69 17.70 -9.75
CA LEU A 357 16.35 18.87 -10.55
C LEU A 357 14.99 19.44 -10.10
N LEU A 358 14.94 20.72 -9.74
CA LEU A 358 13.73 21.46 -9.41
C LEU A 358 13.49 22.55 -10.45
N GLY A 359 12.22 22.70 -10.86
CA GLY A 359 11.75 23.90 -11.55
C GLY A 359 11.00 24.80 -10.58
N LEU A 360 11.49 26.02 -10.38
CA LEU A 360 10.92 27.02 -9.48
C LEU A 360 10.34 28.20 -10.28
N ASN A 361 9.29 28.84 -9.75
CA ASN A 361 8.84 30.14 -10.20
C ASN A 361 9.89 31.22 -9.88
N ALA A 362 9.72 32.42 -10.44
CA ALA A 362 10.63 33.54 -10.25
C ALA A 362 10.74 34.04 -8.78
N ASP A 363 9.81 33.61 -7.91
CA ASP A 363 9.78 33.89 -6.46
C ASP A 363 10.37 32.74 -5.61
N GLY A 364 10.95 31.72 -6.26
CA GLY A 364 11.55 30.56 -5.63
C GLY A 364 10.56 29.49 -5.18
N THR A 365 9.26 29.59 -5.50
CA THR A 365 8.31 28.51 -5.22
C THR A 365 8.48 27.36 -6.22
N MET A 366 8.63 26.13 -5.75
CA MET A 366 8.73 24.93 -6.57
C MET A 366 7.42 24.68 -7.32
N LYS A 367 7.54 24.39 -8.62
CA LYS A 367 6.44 23.95 -9.50
C LYS A 367 6.46 22.45 -9.71
N TRP A 368 7.66 21.90 -9.90
CA TRP A 368 7.91 20.49 -10.19
C TRP A 368 9.33 20.14 -9.75
N ASN A 369 9.58 18.86 -9.51
CA ASN A 369 10.93 18.33 -9.34
C ASN A 369 11.06 16.95 -9.98
N LYS A 370 12.30 16.53 -10.24
CA LYS A 370 12.65 15.24 -10.86
C LYS A 370 13.97 14.75 -10.27
N ILE A 371 14.07 13.44 -10.09
CA ILE A 371 15.36 12.78 -9.91
C ILE A 371 15.89 12.38 -11.29
N LEU A 372 17.15 12.72 -11.56
CA LEU A 372 17.90 12.42 -12.76
C LEU A 372 19.06 11.50 -12.39
N GLY A 373 19.39 10.60 -13.32
CA GLY A 373 20.43 9.61 -13.10
C GLY A 373 20.01 8.23 -13.60
N ASN A 374 20.67 7.22 -13.06
CA ASN A 374 20.49 5.82 -13.32
C ASN A 374 20.45 5.04 -11.98
N VAL A 375 21.00 3.83 -11.91
CA VAL A 375 20.97 3.01 -10.69
C VAL A 375 22.20 3.26 -9.80
N TYR A 376 23.25 3.87 -10.35
CA TYR A 376 24.52 4.16 -9.70
C TYR A 376 24.66 5.64 -9.35
N ASP A 377 25.72 6.00 -8.61
CA ASP A 377 26.00 7.38 -8.21
C ASP A 377 26.11 8.32 -9.42
N ASP A 378 25.20 9.29 -9.48
CA ASP A 378 25.12 10.36 -10.46
C ASP A 378 25.21 11.71 -9.75
N GLN A 379 26.35 12.40 -9.91
CA GLN A 379 26.56 13.75 -9.38
C GLN A 379 26.57 14.78 -10.50
N VAL A 380 25.89 15.90 -10.26
CA VAL A 380 25.78 17.05 -11.14
C VAL A 380 26.71 18.18 -10.73
N ASN A 381 27.30 18.80 -11.76
CA ASN A 381 28.09 20.04 -11.64
C ASN A 381 27.46 21.23 -12.35
N ARG A 382 26.65 20.98 -13.40
CA ARG A 382 26.09 22.03 -14.26
C ARG A 382 24.69 21.75 -14.77
N VAL A 383 23.94 22.84 -14.93
CA VAL A 383 22.71 22.89 -15.73
C VAL A 383 22.80 24.06 -16.72
N GLN A 384 22.35 23.83 -17.96
CA GLN A 384 22.30 24.82 -19.02
C GLN A 384 20.99 24.70 -19.81
N ILE A 385 20.58 25.79 -20.44
CA ILE A 385 19.33 25.87 -21.22
C ILE A 385 19.67 26.27 -22.65
N SER A 386 19.17 25.53 -23.63
CA SER A 386 19.32 25.90 -25.05
C SER A 386 18.36 27.02 -25.47
N ALA A 387 18.59 27.60 -26.65
CA ALA A 387 17.66 28.54 -27.27
C ALA A 387 16.24 27.94 -27.52
N SER A 388 16.15 26.62 -27.68
CA SER A 388 14.90 25.84 -27.79
C SER A 388 14.27 25.50 -26.43
N ASN A 389 14.80 26.04 -25.33
CA ASN A 389 14.36 25.80 -23.95
C ASN A 389 14.54 24.35 -23.46
N GLU A 390 15.40 23.56 -24.12
CA GLU A 390 15.79 22.22 -23.67
C GLU A 390 16.78 22.33 -22.50
N ILE A 391 16.77 21.36 -21.60
CA ILE A 391 17.60 21.37 -20.38
C ILE A 391 18.75 20.39 -20.55
N TYR A 392 19.97 20.85 -20.31
CA TYR A 392 21.19 20.05 -20.33
C TYR A 392 21.78 20.01 -18.93
N VAL A 393 22.12 18.82 -18.47
CA VAL A 393 22.72 18.56 -17.16
C VAL A 393 23.99 17.76 -17.38
N ALA A 394 25.06 18.09 -16.67
CA ALA A 394 26.33 17.36 -16.78
C ALA A 394 27.06 17.25 -15.44
N GLY A 395 27.90 16.21 -15.35
CA GLY A 395 28.71 15.91 -14.19
C GLY A 395 29.41 14.56 -14.32
N ILE A 396 29.24 13.69 -13.33
CA ILE A 396 29.86 12.37 -13.22
C ILE A 396 28.81 11.30 -12.89
N THR A 397 28.97 10.10 -13.45
CA THR A 397 28.11 8.93 -13.22
C THR A 397 28.92 7.69 -12.90
N ASN A 398 28.30 6.66 -12.33
CA ASN A 398 28.93 5.39 -11.95
C ASN A 398 30.09 5.56 -10.96
N ALA A 399 30.07 6.63 -10.16
CA ALA A 399 31.07 6.88 -9.14
C ALA A 399 30.78 6.01 -7.90
N ILE A 400 30.99 4.70 -8.00
CA ILE A 400 30.81 3.83 -6.83
C ILE A 400 32.03 3.99 -5.93
N LYS A 401 31.81 4.48 -4.72
CA LYS A 401 32.82 4.57 -3.66
C LYS A 401 33.60 3.26 -3.58
N ASP A 402 34.93 3.36 -3.73
CA ASP A 402 35.90 2.26 -3.61
C ASP A 402 35.78 1.11 -4.64
N SER A 403 34.99 1.23 -5.72
CA SER A 403 34.78 0.11 -6.67
C SER A 403 34.85 0.49 -8.15
N ILE A 404 34.12 1.50 -8.61
CA ILE A 404 34.05 1.86 -10.03
C ILE A 404 34.41 3.33 -10.18
N ARG A 405 35.34 3.61 -11.10
CA ARG A 405 35.70 4.98 -11.45
C ARG A 405 34.52 5.63 -12.16
N GLY A 406 34.15 6.81 -11.68
CA GLY A 406 33.13 7.60 -12.33
C GLY A 406 33.52 7.97 -13.76
N LYS A 407 32.51 8.17 -14.59
CA LYS A 407 32.62 8.60 -15.98
C LYS A 407 31.91 9.94 -16.13
N GLY A 408 32.42 10.79 -17.00
CA GLY A 408 31.72 12.01 -17.38
C GLY A 408 30.33 11.69 -17.87
N TRP A 409 29.38 12.56 -17.54
CA TRP A 409 27.96 12.31 -17.77
C TRP A 409 27.28 13.52 -18.36
N ILE A 410 26.35 13.28 -19.29
CA ILE A 410 25.43 14.30 -19.79
C ILE A 410 24.01 13.73 -19.91
N PHE A 411 23.05 14.53 -19.48
CA PHE A 411 21.63 14.25 -19.52
C PHE A 411 20.90 15.40 -20.19
N LYS A 412 19.99 15.09 -21.11
CA LYS A 412 19.18 16.07 -21.83
C LYS A 412 17.70 15.82 -21.58
N LEU A 413 16.97 16.87 -21.24
CA LEU A 413 15.52 16.92 -21.20
C LEU A 413 15.03 17.85 -22.32
N ASP A 414 13.90 17.51 -22.94
CA ASP A 414 13.21 18.42 -23.84
C ASP A 414 12.62 19.64 -23.09
N ALA A 415 12.04 20.59 -23.83
CA ALA A 415 11.47 21.80 -23.25
C ALA A 415 10.36 21.55 -22.20
N ASN A 416 9.69 20.40 -22.27
CA ASN A 416 8.64 19.96 -21.36
C ASN A 416 9.16 19.13 -20.18
N GLY A 417 10.48 18.93 -20.07
CA GLY A 417 11.10 18.15 -19.01
C GLY A 417 10.97 16.63 -19.20
N LYS A 418 10.75 16.15 -20.43
CA LYS A 418 10.83 14.72 -20.75
C LYS A 418 12.26 14.35 -21.13
N ASN A 419 12.72 13.19 -20.67
CA ASN A 419 14.05 12.67 -21.02
C ASN A 419 14.21 12.51 -22.54
N SER A 420 15.23 13.14 -23.09
CA SER A 420 15.67 12.99 -24.48
C SER A 420 16.83 12.01 -24.59
N TYR A 421 17.90 12.19 -23.81
CA TYR A 421 18.99 11.22 -23.70
C TYR A 421 19.71 11.28 -22.36
N ASN A 422 20.39 10.17 -22.03
CA ASN A 422 21.31 10.01 -20.92
C ASN A 422 22.56 9.29 -21.46
N ARG A 423 23.75 9.89 -21.35
CA ARG A 423 25.00 9.39 -21.97
C ARG A 423 26.20 9.54 -21.05
N THR A 424 27.07 8.54 -21.08
CA THR A 424 28.44 8.63 -20.57
C THR A 424 29.36 9.24 -21.63
N LEU A 425 30.39 9.92 -21.17
CA LEU A 425 31.47 10.49 -21.97
C LEU A 425 32.78 9.76 -21.66
N GLU A 426 33.81 10.03 -22.47
CA GLU A 426 35.13 9.39 -22.37
C GLU A 426 36.05 10.08 -21.33
N CYS A 427 35.56 11.12 -20.66
CA CYS A 427 36.25 11.78 -19.56
C CYS A 427 35.87 11.18 -18.20
N SER A 428 36.58 11.60 -17.15
CA SER A 428 36.25 11.20 -15.77
C SER A 428 35.10 12.03 -15.23
N GLU A 429 35.08 13.33 -15.49
CA GLU A 429 34.07 14.24 -14.98
C GLU A 429 33.91 15.45 -15.89
N VAL A 430 32.66 15.92 -16.04
CA VAL A 430 32.34 17.19 -16.72
C VAL A 430 32.19 18.28 -15.66
N MET A 431 32.98 19.34 -15.79
CA MET A 431 32.96 20.48 -14.88
C MET A 431 32.15 21.65 -15.42
N ASP A 432 32.19 21.84 -16.75
CA ASP A 432 31.41 22.89 -17.41
C ASP A 432 30.92 22.50 -18.80
N MET A 433 29.91 23.20 -19.31
CA MET A 433 29.42 23.01 -20.67
C MET A 433 28.82 24.28 -21.26
N ALA A 434 28.81 24.36 -22.58
CA ALA A 434 28.09 25.38 -23.32
C ALA A 434 27.31 24.78 -24.50
N VAL A 435 26.10 25.29 -24.74
CA VAL A 435 25.18 24.78 -25.77
C VAL A 435 25.14 25.75 -26.93
N TYR A 436 25.49 25.27 -28.13
CA TYR A 436 25.41 26.06 -29.36
C TYR A 436 23.95 26.31 -29.77
N PRO A 437 23.67 27.36 -30.57
CA PRO A 437 22.32 27.65 -31.08
C PRO A 437 21.69 26.49 -31.86
N ASP A 438 22.50 25.64 -32.48
CA ASP A 438 22.07 24.47 -33.25
C ASP A 438 21.88 23.19 -32.40
N GLY A 439 22.01 23.29 -31.08
CA GLY A 439 21.81 22.20 -30.12
C GLY A 439 23.02 21.28 -29.91
N LYS A 440 24.15 21.52 -30.59
CA LYS A 440 25.43 20.87 -30.27
C LYS A 440 25.94 21.38 -28.92
N VAL A 441 26.76 20.58 -28.24
CA VAL A 441 27.26 20.93 -26.90
C VAL A 441 28.77 20.81 -26.87
N LEU A 442 29.44 21.81 -26.31
CA LEU A 442 30.84 21.76 -25.92
C LEU A 442 30.92 21.41 -24.43
N VAL A 443 31.58 20.32 -24.09
CA VAL A 443 31.79 19.87 -22.70
C VAL A 443 33.24 20.02 -22.31
N GLY A 444 33.48 20.55 -21.12
CA GLY A 444 34.79 20.74 -20.52
C GLY A 444 34.91 20.03 -19.17
N GLY A 445 36.06 19.43 -18.90
CA GLY A 445 36.36 18.79 -17.62
C GLY A 445 37.75 18.19 -17.59
N TYR A 446 37.87 16.98 -17.08
CA TYR A 446 39.16 16.29 -16.99
C TYR A 446 39.04 14.76 -17.15
N THR A 447 40.18 14.16 -17.48
CA THR A 447 40.43 12.73 -17.43
C THR A 447 41.48 12.45 -16.35
N TYR A 448 41.18 11.54 -15.43
CA TYR A 448 42.12 11.07 -14.40
C TYR A 448 42.90 9.86 -14.90
N HIS A 449 44.22 9.94 -14.80
CA HIS A 449 45.15 8.87 -15.16
C HIS A 449 45.63 8.19 -13.88
N PRO A 450 45.19 6.96 -13.61
CA PRO A 450 45.47 6.30 -12.34
C PRO A 450 46.88 5.73 -12.25
N GLU A 451 47.51 5.51 -13.40
CA GLU A 451 48.86 4.95 -13.50
C GLU A 451 49.88 5.83 -12.76
N ASP A 452 49.66 7.15 -12.79
CA ASP A 452 50.52 8.17 -12.20
C ASP A 452 49.77 9.19 -11.33
N SER A 453 48.46 8.98 -11.12
CA SER A 453 47.56 9.91 -10.42
C SER A 453 47.50 11.33 -11.01
N SER A 454 47.84 11.49 -12.30
CA SER A 454 47.75 12.77 -12.98
C SER A 454 46.35 13.04 -13.53
N ILE A 455 46.10 14.30 -13.90
CA ILE A 455 44.87 14.73 -14.59
C ILE A 455 45.22 15.47 -15.87
N SER A 456 44.47 15.19 -16.94
CA SER A 456 44.54 15.94 -18.19
C SER A 456 43.23 16.67 -18.46
N PRO A 457 43.28 17.88 -19.03
CA PRO A 457 42.07 18.58 -19.44
C PRO A 457 41.35 17.79 -20.53
N TYR A 458 40.02 17.78 -20.46
CA TYR A 458 39.17 17.16 -21.47
C TYR A 458 38.24 18.20 -22.07
N LEU A 459 38.27 18.33 -23.40
CA LEU A 459 37.33 19.14 -24.16
C LEU A 459 36.76 18.32 -25.32
N SER A 460 35.44 18.25 -25.42
CA SER A 460 34.78 17.53 -26.51
C SER A 460 33.54 18.26 -26.98
N LYS A 461 33.33 18.25 -28.30
CA LYS A 461 32.06 18.64 -28.88
C LYS A 461 31.23 17.40 -29.18
N ILE A 462 29.97 17.45 -28.79
CA ILE A 462 28.98 16.41 -29.05
C ILE A 462 27.81 17.00 -29.85
N ASN A 463 27.13 16.14 -30.59
CA ASN A 463 25.93 16.53 -31.34
C ASN A 463 24.69 16.57 -30.43
N GLU A 464 23.57 17.02 -31.00
CA GLU A 464 22.26 17.16 -30.35
C GLU A 464 21.67 15.84 -29.82
N ASN A 465 22.26 14.70 -30.21
CA ASN A 465 21.90 13.34 -29.78
C ASN A 465 22.88 12.75 -28.76
N GLY A 466 23.84 13.55 -28.28
CA GLY A 466 24.85 13.15 -27.30
C GLY A 466 25.96 12.26 -27.86
N ARG A 467 26.20 12.27 -29.18
CA ARG A 467 27.32 11.55 -29.80
C ARG A 467 28.52 12.47 -29.98
N LYS A 468 29.72 11.98 -29.66
CA LYS A 468 30.98 12.69 -29.89
C LYS A 468 31.14 13.05 -31.37
N LEU A 469 31.41 14.33 -31.63
CA LEU A 469 31.84 14.84 -32.93
C LEU A 469 33.36 14.90 -32.98
N TRP A 470 33.97 15.48 -31.94
CA TRP A 470 35.42 15.54 -31.77
C TRP A 470 35.79 15.71 -30.30
N ASP A 471 37.02 15.36 -29.96
CA ASP A 471 37.71 15.74 -28.72
C ASP A 471 39.06 16.40 -29.07
N ARG A 472 39.64 17.09 -28.08
CA ARG A 472 40.97 17.68 -28.19
C ARG A 472 41.84 17.23 -27.03
N SER A 473 43.07 16.88 -27.36
CA SER A 473 44.12 16.59 -26.39
C SER A 473 45.05 17.79 -26.30
N TYR A 474 45.42 18.14 -25.08
CA TYR A 474 46.31 19.27 -24.81
C TYR A 474 47.51 18.80 -24.01
N THR A 475 48.67 19.39 -24.28
CA THR A 475 49.91 19.09 -23.56
C THR A 475 49.94 19.73 -22.17
N GLN A 476 49.20 20.83 -21.98
CA GLN A 476 49.06 21.46 -20.69
C GLN A 476 48.16 20.64 -19.77
N GLY A 477 48.66 20.36 -18.57
CA GLY A 477 47.89 19.69 -17.53
C GLY A 477 46.86 20.62 -16.87
N GLY A 478 45.91 20.03 -16.16
CA GLY A 478 44.91 20.78 -15.41
C GLY A 478 43.48 20.31 -15.67
N ILE A 479 42.53 21.15 -15.28
CA ILE A 479 41.09 20.92 -15.39
C ILE A 479 40.51 22.06 -16.22
N ILE A 480 39.64 21.73 -17.17
CA ILE A 480 38.79 22.75 -17.80
C ILE A 480 37.67 23.07 -16.83
N GLY A 481 37.77 24.22 -16.16
CA GLY A 481 36.81 24.65 -15.12
C GLY A 481 35.66 25.50 -15.67
N GLY A 482 35.83 26.10 -16.85
CA GLY A 482 34.83 26.97 -17.45
C GLY A 482 34.88 26.98 -18.98
N VAL A 483 33.71 27.05 -19.61
CA VAL A 483 33.52 27.16 -21.07
C VAL A 483 32.37 28.12 -21.36
N VAL A 484 32.57 29.10 -22.24
CA VAL A 484 31.51 30.00 -22.71
C VAL A 484 31.56 30.19 -24.23
N LEU A 485 30.40 30.38 -24.86
CA LEU A 485 30.30 30.66 -26.29
C LEU A 485 30.05 32.14 -26.54
N HIS A 486 30.83 32.71 -27.43
CA HIS A 486 30.58 34.01 -28.04
C HIS A 486 29.47 33.90 -29.10
N PRO A 487 28.72 35.00 -29.39
CA PRO A 487 27.69 34.99 -30.42
C PRO A 487 28.17 34.60 -31.84
N ASP A 488 29.46 34.71 -32.13
CA ASP A 488 30.07 34.24 -33.39
C ASP A 488 30.49 32.75 -33.37
N ASN A 489 30.10 32.01 -32.33
CA ASN A 489 30.43 30.61 -32.07
C ASN A 489 31.90 30.33 -31.68
N THR A 490 32.72 31.36 -31.44
CA THR A 490 34.01 31.19 -30.78
C THR A 490 33.78 30.71 -29.35
N ALA A 491 34.49 29.66 -28.93
CA ALA A 491 34.44 29.19 -27.55
C ALA A 491 35.66 29.69 -26.78
N PHE A 492 35.43 30.23 -25.58
CA PHE A 492 36.48 30.62 -24.64
C PHE A 492 36.54 29.65 -23.46
N VAL A 493 37.76 29.27 -23.06
CA VAL A 493 37.98 28.17 -22.13
C VAL A 493 38.98 28.55 -21.04
N ALA A 494 38.62 28.28 -19.78
CA ALA A 494 39.50 28.40 -18.62
C ALA A 494 40.04 27.02 -18.23
N GLY A 495 41.35 26.79 -18.43
CA GLY A 495 41.97 25.47 -18.30
C GLY A 495 42.93 25.30 -17.11
N GLY A 496 42.87 26.16 -16.11
CA GLY A 496 43.85 26.19 -15.01
C GLY A 496 44.98 27.16 -15.34
N SER A 497 46.18 26.69 -15.68
CA SER A 497 47.35 27.54 -15.97
C SER A 497 47.36 28.18 -17.35
N TRP A 498 46.24 28.11 -18.07
CA TRP A 498 46.10 28.54 -19.45
C TRP A 498 44.64 28.90 -19.74
N VAL A 499 44.47 29.92 -20.58
CA VAL A 499 43.16 30.35 -21.10
C VAL A 499 43.26 30.47 -22.60
N PHE A 500 42.21 30.11 -23.33
CA PHE A 500 42.29 30.03 -24.77
C PHE A 500 40.93 30.18 -25.46
N ALA A 501 41.00 30.52 -26.74
CA ALA A 501 39.87 30.55 -27.65
C ALA A 501 40.02 29.49 -28.73
N ILE A 502 38.92 28.85 -29.09
CA ILE A 502 38.84 27.91 -30.22
C ILE A 502 37.69 28.28 -31.14
N ASP A 503 37.83 27.90 -32.41
CA ASP A 503 36.70 27.88 -33.34
C ASP A 503 35.77 26.70 -33.08
N GLU A 504 34.70 26.64 -33.87
CA GLU A 504 33.68 25.59 -33.76
C GLU A 504 34.24 24.18 -34.08
N GLN A 505 35.28 24.10 -34.91
CA GLN A 505 35.98 22.87 -35.24
C GLN A 505 36.99 22.48 -34.14
N GLY A 506 37.18 23.31 -33.11
CA GLY A 506 38.08 23.04 -32.00
C GLY A 506 39.54 23.37 -32.31
N TYR A 507 39.82 24.23 -33.29
CA TYR A 507 41.16 24.74 -33.54
C TYR A 507 41.41 26.04 -32.77
N LEU A 508 42.60 26.12 -32.19
CA LEU A 508 43.05 27.26 -31.41
C LEU A 508 43.07 28.53 -32.27
N GLN A 509 42.39 29.57 -31.80
CA GLN A 509 42.43 30.91 -32.38
C GLN A 509 43.50 31.75 -31.69
N TRP A 510 43.55 31.66 -30.36
CA TRP A 510 44.61 32.25 -29.54
C TRP A 510 44.67 31.55 -28.18
N GLU A 511 45.81 31.67 -27.50
CA GLU A 511 46.00 31.19 -26.14
C GLU A 511 46.85 32.17 -25.33
N VAL A 512 46.67 32.09 -24.01
CA VAL A 512 47.50 32.78 -23.04
C VAL A 512 47.90 31.79 -21.96
N LEU A 513 49.21 31.57 -21.82
CA LEU A 513 49.78 30.89 -20.67
C LEU A 513 49.80 31.85 -19.48
N LEU A 514 49.25 31.43 -18.35
CA LEU A 514 49.17 32.27 -17.16
C LEU A 514 50.51 32.31 -16.42
N THR A 515 50.67 33.33 -15.58
CA THR A 515 51.87 33.49 -14.76
C THR A 515 51.97 32.34 -13.76
N GLU A 516 53.20 31.97 -13.36
CA GLU A 516 53.41 30.91 -12.39
C GLU A 516 52.58 31.11 -11.10
N GLY A 517 51.72 30.14 -10.79
CA GLY A 517 50.84 30.18 -9.61
C GLY A 517 49.44 30.76 -9.87
N GLU A 518 49.17 31.31 -11.05
CA GLU A 518 47.81 31.67 -11.48
C GLU A 518 47.07 30.44 -12.02
N LYS A 519 45.80 30.28 -11.61
CA LYS A 519 44.90 29.24 -12.09
C LYS A 519 43.54 29.84 -12.42
N ALA A 520 43.23 29.99 -13.70
CA ALA A 520 41.91 30.35 -14.20
C ALA A 520 40.96 29.15 -14.12
N SER A 521 39.82 29.37 -13.51
CA SER A 521 38.81 28.34 -13.21
C SER A 521 37.41 28.75 -13.69
N ALA A 522 37.20 30.02 -14.02
CA ALA A 522 35.94 30.54 -14.52
C ALA A 522 36.15 31.41 -15.75
N VAL A 523 35.17 31.38 -16.65
CA VAL A 523 35.10 32.24 -17.83
C VAL A 523 33.64 32.62 -18.06
N ASN A 524 33.39 33.86 -18.45
CA ASN A 524 32.09 34.29 -18.94
C ASN A 524 32.26 35.51 -19.86
N LEU A 525 31.21 35.89 -20.57
CA LEU A 525 31.16 37.14 -21.32
C LEU A 525 30.61 38.25 -20.43
N ASP A 526 31.18 39.45 -20.55
CA ASP A 526 30.52 40.65 -20.02
C ASP A 526 29.35 41.06 -20.94
N ALA A 527 28.56 42.04 -20.49
CA ALA A 527 27.41 42.54 -21.24
C ALA A 527 27.78 43.23 -22.58
N THR A 528 29.08 43.48 -22.85
CA THR A 528 29.58 44.02 -24.12
C THR A 528 30.08 42.94 -25.08
N GLY A 529 30.16 41.68 -24.64
CA GLY A 529 30.68 40.55 -25.41
C GLY A 529 32.17 40.29 -25.22
N LYS A 530 32.87 41.04 -24.35
CA LYS A 530 34.27 40.74 -24.01
C LYS A 530 34.31 39.50 -23.13
N VAL A 531 35.33 38.67 -23.33
CA VAL A 531 35.55 37.52 -22.47
C VAL A 531 36.28 37.94 -21.21
N VAL A 532 35.81 37.48 -20.06
CA VAL A 532 36.45 37.65 -18.76
C VAL A 532 36.83 36.27 -18.22
N PHE A 533 38.10 36.09 -17.89
CA PHE A 533 38.60 34.95 -17.15
C PHE A 533 38.88 35.36 -15.72
N ALA A 534 38.62 34.47 -14.77
CA ALA A 534 38.92 34.69 -13.37
C ALA A 534 39.39 33.40 -12.71
N GLY A 535 40.12 33.57 -11.62
CA GLY A 535 40.72 32.48 -10.90
C GLY A 535 41.51 32.94 -9.69
N THR A 536 42.40 32.08 -9.22
CA THR A 536 43.21 32.34 -8.03
C THR A 536 44.69 32.43 -8.34
N ASN A 537 45.40 33.18 -7.53
CA ASN A 537 46.85 33.28 -7.53
C ASN A 537 47.39 33.15 -6.09
N ARG A 538 48.71 33.19 -5.90
CA ARG A 538 49.34 33.03 -4.57
C ARG A 538 48.86 34.04 -3.52
N ASN A 539 48.33 35.20 -3.94
CA ASN A 539 48.00 36.34 -3.10
C ASN A 539 46.50 36.67 -3.06
N GLY A 540 45.64 35.86 -3.70
CA GLY A 540 44.20 36.07 -3.72
C GLY A 540 43.57 35.74 -5.08
N GLY A 541 42.64 36.59 -5.52
CA GLY A 541 41.90 36.42 -6.77
C GLY A 541 42.47 37.29 -7.89
N PHE A 542 42.24 36.88 -9.13
CA PHE A 542 42.46 37.73 -10.30
C PHE A 542 41.29 37.61 -11.27
N ALA A 543 41.14 38.65 -12.09
CA ALA A 543 40.29 38.64 -13.27
C ALA A 543 40.99 39.38 -14.41
N MET A 544 40.79 38.90 -15.64
CA MET A 544 41.36 39.49 -16.85
C MET A 544 40.34 39.46 -17.98
N ALA A 545 40.18 40.58 -18.67
CA ALA A 545 39.32 40.68 -19.84
C ALA A 545 40.12 40.76 -21.12
N TYR A 546 39.57 40.15 -22.16
CA TYR A 546 40.07 40.17 -23.52
C TYR A 546 38.95 40.54 -24.49
N ASP A 547 39.31 41.17 -25.61
CA ASP A 547 38.41 41.25 -26.74
C ASP A 547 38.31 39.89 -27.47
N SER A 548 37.41 39.79 -28.45
CA SER A 548 37.22 38.57 -29.24
C SER A 548 38.47 38.13 -29.99
N GLN A 549 39.40 39.04 -30.27
CA GLN A 549 40.66 38.79 -31.00
C GLN A 549 41.80 38.36 -30.08
N GLY A 550 41.59 38.32 -28.76
CA GLY A 550 42.60 37.92 -27.79
C GLY A 550 43.52 39.06 -27.32
N ASN A 551 43.17 40.32 -27.58
CA ASN A 551 43.89 41.45 -27.00
C ASN A 551 43.42 41.69 -25.57
N LYS A 552 44.37 41.78 -24.63
CA LYS A 552 44.08 42.06 -23.21
C LYS A 552 43.54 43.49 -23.06
N VAL A 553 42.34 43.61 -22.49
CA VAL A 553 41.65 44.88 -22.22
C VAL A 553 42.03 45.39 -20.82
N TRP A 554 41.95 44.52 -19.81
CA TRP A 554 42.36 44.83 -18.44
C TRP A 554 42.75 43.55 -17.69
N ASN A 555 43.51 43.72 -16.61
CA ASN A 555 43.88 42.65 -15.69
C ASN A 555 43.96 43.23 -14.28
N THR A 556 43.30 42.55 -13.33
CA THR A 556 43.10 43.04 -11.99
C THR A 556 43.25 41.92 -10.99
N SER A 557 44.02 42.17 -9.93
CA SER A 557 44.06 41.33 -8.74
C SER A 557 43.19 41.93 -7.63
N PHE A 558 42.59 41.07 -6.81
CA PHE A 558 41.76 41.50 -5.68
C PHE A 558 41.92 40.57 -4.48
N ALA A 559 41.58 41.10 -3.31
CA ALA A 559 41.69 40.37 -2.05
C ALA A 559 40.77 39.15 -2.06
N LEU A 560 41.35 37.99 -1.83
CA LEU A 560 40.66 36.71 -1.67
C LEU A 560 41.54 35.82 -0.78
N ASP A 561 40.92 34.94 0.00
CA ASP A 561 41.66 33.94 0.77
C ASP A 561 42.47 33.02 -0.18
N SER A 562 43.69 32.66 0.21
CA SER A 562 44.61 31.86 -0.63
C SER A 562 44.10 30.44 -0.90
N MET A 563 43.17 29.93 -0.09
CA MET A 563 42.51 28.63 -0.28
C MET A 563 41.08 28.76 -0.82
N ALA A 564 40.66 29.96 -1.27
CA ALA A 564 39.36 30.13 -1.87
C ALA A 564 39.25 29.42 -3.22
N ASN A 565 38.06 28.90 -3.51
CA ASN A 565 37.70 28.34 -4.80
C ASN A 565 36.80 29.34 -5.55
N LEU A 566 37.42 30.15 -6.42
CA LEU A 566 36.71 31.01 -7.36
C LEU A 566 36.27 30.16 -8.55
N ASN A 567 34.97 30.06 -8.81
CA ASN A 567 34.46 29.16 -9.85
C ASN A 567 33.30 29.72 -10.68
N LYS A 568 32.89 30.98 -10.45
CA LYS A 568 31.80 31.62 -11.18
C LYS A 568 32.10 33.08 -11.48
N ILE A 569 31.76 33.50 -12.71
CA ILE A 569 31.71 34.90 -13.15
C ILE A 569 30.29 35.17 -13.63
N THR A 570 29.67 36.22 -13.11
CA THR A 570 28.30 36.59 -13.46
C THR A 570 28.27 38.02 -14.00
N PRO A 571 27.90 38.24 -15.27
CA PRO A 571 27.77 39.59 -15.81
C PRO A 571 26.51 40.28 -15.27
N LEU A 572 26.59 41.61 -15.12
CA LEU A 572 25.49 42.46 -14.71
C LEU A 572 25.08 43.44 -15.80
N ALA A 573 23.86 43.97 -15.70
CA ALA A 573 23.31 44.93 -16.66
C ALA A 573 24.06 46.28 -16.67
N ASP A 574 24.77 46.62 -15.58
CA ASP A 574 25.60 47.83 -15.49
C ASP A 574 27.02 47.65 -16.07
N LEU A 575 27.21 46.63 -16.90
CA LEU A 575 28.46 46.28 -17.57
C LEU A 575 29.58 45.80 -16.63
N SER A 576 29.30 45.59 -15.35
CA SER A 576 30.23 44.96 -14.42
C SER A 576 30.10 43.43 -14.45
N VAL A 577 31.07 42.76 -13.83
CA VAL A 577 31.03 41.32 -13.55
C VAL A 577 31.20 41.07 -12.06
N ILE A 578 30.68 39.95 -11.59
CA ILE A 578 30.87 39.47 -10.22
C ILE A 578 31.72 38.22 -10.27
N CYS A 579 32.88 38.28 -9.64
CA CYS A 579 33.70 37.11 -9.36
C CYS A 579 33.24 36.50 -8.03
N SER A 580 32.74 35.27 -8.07
CA SER A 580 32.21 34.58 -6.89
C SER A 580 33.07 33.38 -6.51
N ALA A 581 33.32 33.22 -5.22
CA ALA A 581 34.16 32.16 -4.67
C ALA A 581 33.60 31.60 -3.36
N THR A 582 33.96 30.35 -3.06
CA THR A 582 33.86 29.78 -1.71
C THR A 582 35.21 29.92 -1.02
N THR A 583 35.28 30.57 0.14
CA THR A 583 36.52 30.76 0.92
C THR A 583 36.86 29.55 1.77
N ALA A 584 38.09 29.52 2.31
CA ALA A 584 38.60 28.43 3.14
C ALA A 584 37.77 28.19 4.41
N ASP A 585 37.19 29.26 4.97
CA ASP A 585 36.30 29.24 6.12
C ASP A 585 34.84 28.88 5.76
N ASN A 586 34.61 28.34 4.55
CA ASN A 586 33.29 28.01 4.02
C ASN A 586 32.33 29.21 4.05
N SER A 587 32.77 30.34 3.50
CA SER A 587 31.90 31.48 3.22
C SER A 587 31.81 31.70 1.71
N ILE A 588 30.74 32.34 1.25
CA ILE A 588 30.62 32.80 -0.13
C ILE A 588 31.09 34.24 -0.18
N ILE A 589 31.99 34.57 -1.10
CA ILE A 589 32.44 35.94 -1.34
C ILE A 589 32.15 36.32 -2.79
N MET A 590 31.61 37.53 -2.97
CA MET A 590 31.24 38.08 -4.26
C MET A 590 31.93 39.43 -4.42
N THR A 591 32.83 39.54 -5.39
CA THR A 591 33.57 40.77 -5.68
C THR A 591 33.14 41.32 -7.03
N LYS A 592 32.60 42.54 -7.03
CA LYS A 592 32.19 43.26 -8.23
C LYS A 592 33.41 43.90 -8.89
N ILE A 593 33.53 43.79 -10.20
CA ILE A 593 34.58 44.42 -11.02
C ILE A 593 33.90 45.14 -12.17
N ASP A 594 34.14 46.44 -12.31
CA ASP A 594 33.52 47.23 -13.39
C ASP A 594 34.15 46.95 -14.77
N GLN A 595 33.55 47.51 -15.82
CA GLN A 595 33.98 47.35 -17.22
C GLN A 595 35.42 47.81 -17.50
N THR A 596 36.05 48.58 -16.59
CA THR A 596 37.44 49.05 -16.71
C THR A 596 38.43 48.15 -15.94
N GLY A 597 37.93 47.12 -15.26
CA GLY A 597 38.72 46.25 -14.39
C GLY A 597 38.86 46.80 -12.97
N LYS A 598 38.20 47.91 -12.60
CA LYS A 598 38.32 48.44 -11.24
C LYS A 598 37.49 47.61 -10.27
N VAL A 599 38.11 47.19 -9.17
CA VAL A 599 37.45 46.46 -8.09
C VAL A 599 36.47 47.40 -7.37
N GLY A 600 35.22 46.96 -7.30
CA GLY A 600 34.12 47.63 -6.62
C GLY A 600 33.82 47.01 -5.26
N GLN A 601 32.52 46.85 -4.97
CA GLN A 601 32.05 46.28 -3.70
C GLN A 601 32.34 44.77 -3.61
N THR A 602 32.74 44.33 -2.42
CA THR A 602 32.82 42.92 -2.06
C THR A 602 31.81 42.61 -0.96
N LYS A 603 31.02 41.55 -1.14
CA LYS A 603 30.09 41.02 -0.12
C LYS A 603 30.52 39.63 0.30
N LYS A 604 30.39 39.32 1.59
CA LYS A 604 30.70 38.01 2.17
C LYS A 604 29.46 37.46 2.88
N PHE A 605 29.14 36.20 2.61
CA PHE A 605 28.01 35.47 3.17
C PHE A 605 28.52 34.25 3.91
N ASN A 606 28.20 34.16 5.20
CA ASN A 606 28.66 33.10 6.07
C ASN A 606 27.53 32.63 6.99
N LEU A 607 27.66 31.40 7.47
CA LEU A 607 26.84 30.81 8.54
C LEU A 607 27.79 30.10 9.51
N PRO A 608 27.42 29.92 10.79
CA PRO A 608 28.23 29.18 11.76
C PRO A 608 28.65 27.78 11.28
N GLN A 609 27.77 27.09 10.58
CA GLN A 609 27.98 25.76 10.02
C GLN A 609 28.72 25.77 8.68
N GLY A 610 28.85 26.93 8.03
CA GLY A 610 29.48 27.10 6.72
C GLY A 610 28.51 27.04 5.53
N LEU A 611 28.97 27.61 4.42
CA LEU A 611 28.28 27.72 3.14
C LEU A 611 29.25 27.44 1.99
N ARG A 612 28.76 26.74 0.97
CA ARG A 612 29.49 26.51 -0.28
C ARG A 612 28.66 27.01 -1.46
N LEU A 613 29.26 27.80 -2.33
CA LEU A 613 28.61 28.27 -3.56
C LEU A 613 28.39 27.10 -4.53
N ASN A 614 27.18 26.97 -5.07
CA ASN A 614 26.87 26.01 -6.12
C ASN A 614 26.76 26.74 -7.48
N GLY A 615 25.90 27.76 -7.54
CA GLY A 615 25.58 28.48 -8.76
C GLY A 615 25.20 29.95 -8.52
N ILE A 616 25.41 30.79 -9.52
CA ILE A 616 25.00 32.20 -9.51
C ILE A 616 24.69 32.67 -10.94
N GLU A 617 23.50 33.24 -11.14
CA GLU A 617 23.02 33.71 -12.44
C GLU A 617 22.43 35.14 -12.36
N PRO A 618 22.51 35.93 -13.45
CA PRO A 618 21.94 37.26 -13.47
C PRO A 618 20.41 37.19 -13.51
N ALA A 619 19.74 37.84 -12.56
CA ALA A 619 18.28 37.74 -12.36
C ALA A 619 17.52 39.02 -12.77
N GLY A 620 18.03 39.71 -13.79
CA GLY A 620 17.52 40.98 -14.33
C GLY A 620 17.96 42.22 -13.54
N GLY A 621 18.29 43.31 -14.23
CA GLY A 621 18.83 44.52 -13.60
C GLY A 621 20.14 44.25 -12.85
N ASN A 622 20.24 44.73 -11.60
CA ASN A 622 21.38 44.48 -10.70
C ASN A 622 21.10 43.35 -9.69
N PHE A 623 20.18 42.43 -10.02
CA PHE A 623 19.88 41.27 -9.18
C PHE A 623 20.65 40.05 -9.62
N VAL A 624 21.03 39.22 -8.65
CA VAL A 624 21.53 37.87 -8.90
C VAL A 624 20.69 36.84 -8.16
N MET A 625 20.59 35.67 -8.76
CA MET A 625 20.08 34.45 -8.13
C MET A 625 21.27 33.62 -7.68
N VAL A 626 21.26 33.14 -6.44
CA VAL A 626 22.37 32.37 -5.87
C VAL A 626 21.83 31.06 -5.33
N SER A 627 22.52 29.96 -5.64
CA SER A 627 22.34 28.66 -5.00
C SER A 627 23.58 28.32 -4.20
N ALA A 628 23.38 27.88 -2.97
CA ALA A 628 24.43 27.50 -2.04
C ALA A 628 24.08 26.23 -1.29
N THR A 629 25.08 25.42 -0.96
CA THR A 629 24.95 24.33 0.00
C THR A 629 25.19 24.86 1.40
N ARG A 630 24.25 24.67 2.32
CA ARG A 630 24.49 24.83 3.75
C ARG A 630 25.19 23.60 4.29
N LEU A 631 26.35 23.79 4.89
CA LEU A 631 27.14 22.69 5.43
C LEU A 631 26.60 22.26 6.80
N GLY A 632 26.94 21.05 7.23
CA GLY A 632 26.45 20.48 8.50
C GLY A 632 26.29 18.96 8.41
N SER A 633 25.66 18.37 9.43
CA SER A 633 25.35 16.94 9.46
C SER A 633 24.30 16.54 8.43
N ASN A 634 23.31 17.41 8.18
CA ASN A 634 22.33 17.28 7.10
C ASN A 634 22.44 18.52 6.20
N GLN A 635 23.13 18.37 5.07
CA GLN A 635 23.30 19.46 4.12
C GLN A 635 21.97 19.75 3.40
N ASP A 636 21.71 21.02 3.10
CA ASP A 636 20.56 21.42 2.29
C ASP A 636 20.91 22.56 1.34
N ILE A 637 20.01 22.82 0.39
CA ILE A 637 20.22 23.80 -0.67
C ILE A 637 19.50 25.10 -0.34
N LEU A 638 20.25 26.19 -0.33
CA LEU A 638 19.73 27.54 -0.16
C LEU A 638 19.66 28.22 -1.52
N VAL A 639 18.50 28.79 -1.82
CA VAL A 639 18.33 29.66 -2.98
C VAL A 639 17.85 31.02 -2.52
N PHE A 640 18.55 32.07 -2.94
CA PHE A 640 18.16 33.43 -2.62
C PHE A 640 18.42 34.37 -3.79
N LYS A 641 17.53 35.37 -3.90
CA LYS A 641 17.65 36.47 -4.87
C LYS A 641 17.97 37.74 -4.12
N LEU A 642 19.01 38.45 -4.52
CA LEU A 642 19.41 39.72 -3.90
C LEU A 642 19.84 40.76 -4.92
N SER A 643 19.75 42.04 -4.53
CA SER A 643 20.41 43.13 -5.23
C SER A 643 21.86 43.22 -4.78
N LEU A 644 22.78 43.40 -5.71
CA LEU A 644 24.17 43.67 -5.39
C LEU A 644 24.46 45.16 -5.30
#